data_AF-A0A7S4EIE7-F1
#
_entry.id   AF-A0A7S4EIE7-F1
#
_cell.length_a   1.000
_cell.length_b   1.000
_cell.length_c   1.000
_cell.angle_alpha   90.00
_cell.angle_beta   90.00
_cell.angle_gamma   90.00
#
_symmetry.space_group_name_H-M   'P 1'
#
loop_
_entity.id
_entity.type
_entity.pdbx_description
1 polymer ?
#
loop_
_entity_poly.entity_id
_entity_poly.type
_entity_poly.pdbx_seq_one_letter_code
_entity_poly.pdbx_strand_id
1 'polypeptide(L)'
;MFRYDITESETASKALEAISARLSTTAPQESNEELSLGLVSMRELFDLELLTRFYDELMIPNFPLEEERDDLDDWIHCLNPAKNIIQEQEGAQLYPTMDVLLLVKREEQEGLAVDRNTDTLSTPRTRSTIVAGVAFEYYRNAQCGLLSYMVVSDECRRLGIMGSLHPVACQAMKLLHQESVFVAVSDGSFINNNKINNTIKAIFAETNTVEAGDVPPALIRKRHSILYQLGYRHLKFPYIQPALAEDAASFDEIMLLIYAPTDDSRTTIETDILHDYVVDFFQSVMGYDSYSYKEDWYYKLVKWFRMKHSNTEITQNLPWEDITQEMKECMINSTPDDVLPAKSDTNGLDGKNNTLAEDSKDSFESISHWSMKDKPNHVVVIGAGIAGLVATVTLAEDYLAHQDNSLEDRDQRAPEMPLTITLIEAHPFVGGRIRTVVTEKATESEATINGNAEPAPLLFNNDRLPNSQNVDSFAPWPVPIGAEFVHGVNSMANQLIESHEEWLVHETFNLCGSSEEYPSNNSFVQRKSSLRLSAEQRLTPHIYIFLDGQCCPLQEPQTHQDNDPFTSETEQNHTRQLIRRANHIWQTLQSISEEVDSPDDCNRSIKYKHDISLDEFIEDQLTQEEDHLTAENIEKVKLILESLYSNTAGSSNMFLGIHEASREEWNWEYTESNFRSEHCFNEFISYYIGRIAKINKQAESSKSGIKINIKVGCPVTDIGSGLNEQAEEGKLQHGSIRVLTRTGEAFACDKCIVTVPLGVLKANKITFHDTYQIPPEMQEAIDTINMFSGMKAHMLLKIGNDIERISKLMKNTELLFCPGEIFSQIWLRRNESSIFLTGFCVANCRDRLMEMVASCGEGSKSKIAQDLMLTQVYRIFEAGNGEGSIFLEPSSPTCSSFVLHDWSEDEFTLGIYSSPSVGAGWYLGDNEPLLTHRDYLANPIKNKIWLAGEHANISTCATVQSAMESGEKAAKEVFRSLKGPF
;
A
#
# COMPACT_ATOMS: atom_id res chain seq x y z
N MET A 1 0.77 41.33 -39.06
CA MET A 1 0.58 40.92 -37.66
C MET A 1 -0.60 39.98 -37.65
N PHE A 2 -0.36 38.71 -37.32
CA PHE A 2 -1.43 37.82 -36.90
C PHE A 2 -1.97 38.34 -35.56
N ARG A 3 -3.29 38.26 -35.32
CA ARG A 3 -3.92 38.66 -34.06
C ARG A 3 -4.85 37.53 -33.61
N TYR A 4 -4.57 36.96 -32.45
CA TYR A 4 -5.49 36.08 -31.75
C TYR A 4 -6.65 36.93 -31.20
N ASP A 5 -7.84 36.76 -31.77
CA ASP A 5 -9.05 37.55 -31.49
C ASP A 5 -10.30 36.63 -31.54
N ILE A 6 -10.39 35.71 -30.57
CA ILE A 6 -11.44 34.71 -30.47
C ILE A 6 -12.75 35.31 -29.92
N THR A 7 -12.68 36.30 -29.04
CA THR A 7 -13.89 36.90 -28.42
C THR A 7 -14.73 37.67 -29.43
N GLU A 8 -14.11 38.29 -30.45
CA GLU A 8 -14.79 38.97 -31.56
C GLU A 8 -15.10 38.06 -32.77
N SER A 9 -14.83 36.75 -32.67
CA SER A 9 -15.02 35.82 -33.79
C SER A 9 -16.50 35.59 -34.15
N GLU A 10 -16.77 35.23 -35.41
CA GLU A 10 -18.12 34.88 -35.87
C GLU A 10 -18.72 33.70 -35.07
N THR A 11 -17.90 32.72 -34.67
CA THR A 11 -18.34 31.58 -33.86
C THR A 11 -18.66 32.01 -32.44
N ALA A 12 -17.87 32.89 -31.82
CA ALA A 12 -18.18 33.46 -30.51
C ALA A 12 -19.50 34.25 -30.54
N SER A 13 -19.71 35.08 -31.57
CA SER A 13 -20.95 35.83 -31.78
C SER A 13 -22.17 34.90 -31.87
N LYS A 14 -22.08 33.85 -32.71
CA LYS A 14 -23.14 32.83 -32.84
C LYS A 14 -23.38 32.06 -31.54
N ALA A 15 -22.33 31.75 -30.79
CA ALA A 15 -22.43 31.06 -29.50
C ALA A 15 -23.16 31.93 -28.47
N LEU A 16 -22.79 33.21 -28.36
CA LEU A 16 -23.43 34.18 -27.46
C LEU A 16 -24.91 34.38 -27.81
N GLU A 17 -25.27 34.52 -29.10
CA GLU A 17 -26.65 34.59 -29.55
C GLU A 17 -27.45 33.35 -29.16
N ALA A 18 -26.90 32.15 -29.41
CA ALA A 18 -27.55 30.89 -29.10
C ALA A 18 -27.74 30.68 -27.58
N ILE A 19 -26.75 31.07 -26.78
CA ILE A 19 -26.81 30.95 -25.31
C ILE A 19 -27.78 31.98 -24.72
N SER A 20 -27.73 33.23 -25.21
CA SER A 20 -28.66 34.30 -24.82
C SER A 20 -30.12 33.89 -25.06
N ALA A 21 -30.42 33.31 -26.23
CA ALA A 21 -31.76 32.82 -26.55
C ALA A 21 -32.25 31.75 -25.55
N ARG A 22 -31.37 30.82 -25.12
CA ARG A 22 -31.73 29.75 -24.17
C ARG A 22 -31.94 30.30 -22.76
N LEU A 23 -31.06 31.18 -22.29
CA LEU A 23 -31.18 31.80 -20.96
C LEU A 23 -32.41 32.69 -20.84
N SER A 24 -32.82 33.34 -21.93
CA SER A 24 -34.05 34.16 -21.98
C SER A 24 -35.34 33.33 -21.90
N THR A 25 -35.33 32.07 -22.37
CA THR A 25 -36.53 31.19 -22.31
C THR A 25 -36.82 30.60 -20.93
N THR A 26 -35.85 30.63 -20.02
CA THR A 26 -35.96 30.07 -18.66
C THR A 26 -36.29 31.12 -17.58
N ALA A 27 -36.27 32.42 -17.92
CA ALA A 27 -36.58 33.49 -16.98
C ALA A 27 -38.12 33.70 -16.85
N PRO A 28 -38.65 33.94 -15.63
CA PRO A 28 -40.04 34.37 -15.44
C PRO A 28 -40.33 35.64 -16.25
N GLN A 29 -41.51 35.75 -16.86
CA GLN A 29 -41.94 36.83 -17.77
C GLN A 29 -41.99 38.26 -17.18
N GLU A 30 -41.36 38.55 -16.05
CA GLU A 30 -41.53 39.82 -15.31
C GLU A 30 -40.34 40.79 -15.33
N SER A 31 -39.19 40.49 -15.95
CA SER A 31 -38.13 41.49 -16.16
C SER A 31 -37.69 41.62 -17.62
N ASN A 32 -37.93 42.80 -18.19
CA ASN A 32 -37.43 43.23 -19.50
C ASN A 32 -35.96 43.71 -19.38
N GLU A 33 -35.14 42.99 -18.63
CA GLU A 33 -33.72 43.31 -18.48
C GLU A 33 -32.94 42.68 -19.65
N GLU A 34 -32.26 43.53 -20.42
CA GLU A 34 -31.43 43.11 -21.54
C GLU A 34 -30.22 42.34 -20.99
N LEU A 35 -30.20 41.02 -21.16
CA LEU A 35 -29.13 40.13 -20.70
C LEU A 35 -27.80 40.46 -21.40
N SER A 36 -26.93 41.24 -20.73
CA SER A 36 -25.56 41.50 -21.20
C SER A 36 -24.64 40.31 -20.90
N LEU A 37 -24.62 39.33 -21.80
CA LEU A 37 -23.62 38.25 -21.81
C LEU A 37 -22.33 38.71 -22.50
N GLY A 38 -21.19 38.39 -21.91
CA GLY A 38 -19.87 38.61 -22.49
C GLY A 38 -19.03 37.35 -22.45
N LEU A 39 -18.18 37.18 -23.47
CA LEU A 39 -17.12 36.16 -23.48
C LEU A 39 -15.79 36.85 -23.17
N VAL A 40 -15.03 36.28 -22.24
CA VAL A 40 -13.71 36.78 -21.85
C VAL A 40 -12.68 35.69 -22.15
N SER A 41 -11.60 36.05 -22.85
CA SER A 41 -10.40 35.22 -23.00
C SER A 41 -9.34 35.73 -22.03
N MET A 42 -8.85 34.86 -21.14
CA MET A 42 -7.80 35.21 -20.18
C MET A 42 -6.46 35.49 -20.85
N ARG A 43 -6.27 34.97 -22.07
CA ARG A 43 -5.11 35.29 -22.92
C ARG A 43 -5.20 36.66 -23.58
N GLU A 44 -6.37 37.06 -24.06
CA GLU A 44 -6.57 38.39 -24.68
C GLU A 44 -6.61 39.51 -23.63
N LEU A 45 -7.26 39.24 -22.51
CA LEU A 45 -7.45 40.19 -21.42
C LEU A 45 -7.38 39.48 -20.07
N PHE A 46 -6.17 39.36 -19.55
CA PHE A 46 -5.92 38.75 -18.24
C PHE A 46 -6.55 39.58 -17.11
N ASP A 47 -7.45 38.95 -16.36
CA ASP A 47 -8.09 39.50 -15.16
C ASP A 47 -7.92 38.50 -14.01
N LEU A 48 -7.00 38.82 -13.08
CA LEU A 48 -6.67 37.95 -11.95
C LEU A 48 -7.87 37.72 -11.03
N GLU A 49 -8.65 38.77 -10.74
CA GLU A 49 -9.81 38.64 -9.83
C GLU A 49 -10.87 37.73 -10.46
N LEU A 50 -11.12 37.88 -11.75
CA LEU A 50 -12.08 37.03 -12.47
C LEU A 50 -11.58 35.57 -12.62
N LEU A 51 -10.29 35.35 -12.84
CA LEU A 51 -9.71 34.00 -12.92
C LEU A 51 -9.76 33.28 -11.57
N THR A 52 -9.35 33.93 -10.49
CA THR A 52 -9.44 33.38 -9.13
C THR A 52 -10.89 33.04 -8.78
N ARG A 53 -11.84 33.93 -9.10
CA ARG A 53 -13.26 33.64 -8.92
C ARG A 53 -13.74 32.46 -9.75
N PHE A 54 -13.32 32.32 -11.00
CA PHE A 54 -13.68 31.14 -11.80
C PHE A 54 -13.16 29.85 -11.15
N TYR A 55 -11.93 29.88 -10.67
CA TYR A 55 -11.32 28.75 -10.01
C TYR A 55 -12.08 28.37 -8.72
N ASP A 56 -12.31 29.34 -7.84
CA ASP A 56 -12.98 29.12 -6.56
C ASP A 56 -14.48 28.78 -6.70
N GLU A 57 -15.20 29.50 -7.56
CA GLU A 57 -16.66 29.39 -7.69
C GLU A 57 -17.08 28.17 -8.55
N LEU A 58 -16.25 27.75 -9.50
CA LEU A 58 -16.62 26.73 -10.49
C LEU A 58 -15.63 25.57 -10.57
N MET A 59 -14.31 25.79 -10.57
CA MET A 59 -13.37 24.66 -10.68
C MET A 59 -13.37 23.79 -9.43
N ILE A 60 -13.16 24.38 -8.24
CA ILE A 60 -13.09 23.63 -6.97
C ILE A 60 -14.37 22.81 -6.71
N PRO A 61 -15.59 23.35 -6.87
CA PRO A 61 -16.80 22.57 -6.60
C PRO A 61 -17.08 21.48 -7.63
N ASN A 62 -16.59 21.61 -8.87
CA ASN A 62 -16.83 20.64 -9.95
C ASN A 62 -15.74 19.56 -10.03
N PHE A 63 -14.54 19.87 -9.55
CA PHE A 63 -13.37 19.00 -9.46
C PHE A 63 -12.79 19.11 -8.04
N PRO A 64 -13.41 18.42 -7.04
CA PRO A 64 -13.08 18.59 -5.63
C PRO A 64 -11.78 17.89 -5.21
N LEU A 65 -11.31 16.92 -6.00
CA LEU A 65 -10.02 16.27 -5.79
C LEU A 65 -8.92 17.18 -6.32
N GLU A 66 -7.94 17.48 -5.46
CA GLU A 66 -6.80 18.32 -5.81
C GLU A 66 -5.92 17.67 -6.89
N GLU A 67 -5.80 16.35 -6.88
CA GLU A 67 -5.04 15.56 -7.86
C GLU A 67 -5.65 15.59 -9.27
N GLU A 68 -6.96 15.88 -9.42
CA GLU A 68 -7.65 15.98 -10.72
C GLU A 68 -7.64 17.41 -11.31
N ARG A 69 -6.99 18.39 -10.64
CA ARG A 69 -7.10 19.82 -10.97
C ARG A 69 -5.73 20.50 -11.00
N ASP A 70 -5.44 21.21 -12.09
CA ASP A 70 -4.24 22.04 -12.23
C ASP A 70 -4.18 23.12 -11.15
N ASP A 71 -2.99 23.48 -10.69
CA ASP A 71 -2.78 24.56 -9.74
C ASP A 71 -3.17 25.93 -10.36
N LEU A 72 -3.87 26.76 -9.58
CA LEU A 72 -4.19 28.13 -9.99
C LEU A 72 -2.93 28.96 -10.23
N ASP A 73 -1.85 28.74 -9.46
CA ASP A 73 -0.60 29.45 -9.63
C ASP A 73 0.05 29.15 -10.99
N ASP A 74 -0.12 27.93 -11.52
CA ASP A 74 0.34 27.56 -12.86
C ASP A 74 -0.50 28.25 -13.95
N TRP A 75 -1.82 28.31 -13.78
CA TRP A 75 -2.69 29.07 -14.68
C TRP A 75 -2.34 30.57 -14.68
N ILE A 76 -2.07 31.15 -13.51
CA ILE A 76 -1.60 32.53 -13.38
C ILE A 76 -0.23 32.68 -14.06
N HIS A 77 0.66 31.70 -13.92
CA HIS A 77 1.97 31.72 -14.56
C HIS A 77 1.85 31.75 -16.09
N CYS A 78 0.99 30.90 -16.67
CA CYS A 78 0.78 30.78 -18.12
C CYS A 78 0.02 31.96 -18.75
N LEU A 79 -0.94 32.54 -18.04
CA LEU A 79 -1.86 33.55 -18.59
C LEU A 79 -1.42 34.98 -18.31
N ASN A 80 -0.60 35.24 -17.27
CA ASN A 80 -0.23 36.61 -16.89
C ASN A 80 0.80 37.22 -17.86
N PRO A 81 0.46 38.31 -18.58
CA PRO A 81 1.37 38.95 -19.54
C PRO A 81 2.68 39.44 -18.93
N ALA A 82 2.69 39.83 -17.64
CA ALA A 82 3.89 40.33 -16.96
C ALA A 82 4.92 39.23 -16.68
N LYS A 83 4.47 37.98 -16.49
CA LYS A 83 5.33 36.80 -16.31
C LYS A 83 5.82 36.25 -17.67
N ASN A 84 5.01 36.39 -18.72
CA ASN A 84 5.36 35.99 -20.09
C ASN A 84 6.54 36.78 -20.69
N ILE A 85 6.80 38.03 -20.27
CA ILE A 85 7.94 38.85 -20.74
C ILE A 85 9.30 38.28 -20.27
N ILE A 86 9.35 37.63 -19.10
CA ILE A 86 10.58 37.02 -18.56
C ILE A 86 10.90 35.73 -19.32
N GLN A 87 9.86 34.96 -19.68
CA GLN A 87 9.96 33.71 -20.45
C GLN A 87 10.50 33.91 -21.89
N GLU A 88 10.16 35.00 -22.57
CA GLU A 88 10.66 35.27 -23.94
C GLU A 88 12.20 35.43 -24.02
N GLN A 89 12.89 35.67 -22.90
CA GLN A 89 14.36 35.78 -22.85
C GLN A 89 15.08 34.46 -22.57
N GLU A 90 14.39 33.41 -22.10
CA GLU A 90 14.95 32.12 -21.66
C GLU A 90 14.44 30.89 -22.47
N GLY A 91 14.10 31.07 -23.75
CA GLY A 91 13.82 29.93 -24.64
C GLY A 91 12.37 29.41 -24.65
N ALA A 92 11.40 30.19 -24.17
CA ALA A 92 9.98 29.83 -24.07
C ALA A 92 9.22 29.56 -25.39
N GLN A 93 9.90 29.37 -26.53
CA GLN A 93 9.22 28.99 -27.77
C GLN A 93 8.63 27.57 -27.74
N LEU A 94 9.06 26.71 -26.80
CA LEU A 94 8.75 25.28 -26.76
C LEU A 94 7.52 24.90 -25.92
N TYR A 95 7.13 25.69 -24.90
CA TYR A 95 6.03 25.36 -23.98
C TYR A 95 4.62 25.47 -24.61
N PRO A 96 3.65 24.68 -24.12
CA PRO A 96 2.28 24.73 -24.62
C PRO A 96 1.63 26.09 -24.34
N THR A 97 0.72 26.47 -25.24
CA THR A 97 0.05 27.76 -25.20
C THR A 97 -1.36 27.61 -24.64
N MET A 98 -1.63 28.20 -23.48
CA MET A 98 -2.94 28.10 -22.78
C MET A 98 -3.86 29.30 -23.06
N ASP A 99 -5.18 29.05 -23.00
CA ASP A 99 -6.20 30.07 -22.78
C ASP A 99 -7.38 29.51 -21.94
N VAL A 100 -8.08 30.41 -21.25
CA VAL A 100 -9.30 30.11 -20.48
C VAL A 100 -10.40 31.05 -20.96
N LEU A 101 -11.45 30.47 -21.55
CA LEU A 101 -12.62 31.19 -22.05
C LEU A 101 -13.73 31.17 -21.01
N LEU A 102 -14.10 32.35 -20.50
CA LEU A 102 -15.14 32.52 -19.49
C LEU A 102 -16.37 33.21 -20.09
N LEU A 103 -17.53 32.57 -19.92
CA LEU A 103 -18.82 33.17 -20.21
C LEU A 103 -19.33 33.87 -18.95
N VAL A 104 -19.52 35.19 -19.03
CA VAL A 104 -19.88 36.04 -17.89
C VAL A 104 -21.17 36.79 -18.17
N LYS A 105 -22.08 36.79 -17.20
CA LYS A 105 -23.30 37.61 -17.19
C LYS A 105 -23.03 38.88 -16.38
N ARG A 106 -23.25 40.07 -16.96
CA ARG A 106 -23.12 41.35 -16.25
C ARG A 106 -24.47 41.79 -15.70
N GLU A 107 -24.52 42.19 -14.43
CA GLU A 107 -25.70 42.83 -13.81
C GLU A 107 -25.49 44.36 -13.80
N GLU A 108 -26.40 45.14 -14.39
CA GLU A 108 -26.38 46.60 -14.26
C GLU A 108 -26.85 47.00 -12.84
N GLN A 109 -26.08 47.83 -12.14
CA GLN A 109 -26.51 48.38 -10.85
C GLN A 109 -27.43 49.58 -11.04
N GLU A 110 -28.66 49.49 -10.51
CA GLU A 110 -29.47 50.66 -10.17
C GLU A 110 -28.86 51.41 -8.96
N GLY A 111 -28.50 52.69 -9.17
CA GLY A 111 -28.54 53.73 -8.13
C GLY A 111 -27.48 53.72 -7.01
N LEU A 112 -26.46 54.58 -7.16
CA LEU A 112 -25.49 54.97 -6.13
C LEU A 112 -26.16 55.47 -4.83
N ALA A 113 -26.00 54.73 -3.72
CA ALA A 113 -26.09 55.28 -2.37
C ALA A 113 -24.68 55.72 -1.92
N VAL A 114 -24.47 57.03 -1.85
CA VAL A 114 -23.23 57.64 -1.37
C VAL A 114 -23.18 57.52 0.16
N ASP A 115 -22.36 56.62 0.67
CA ASP A 115 -22.02 56.59 2.10
C ASP A 115 -20.97 57.66 2.41
N ARG A 116 -21.24 58.52 3.39
CA ARG A 116 -20.49 59.77 3.64
C ARG A 116 -19.34 59.64 4.64
N ASN A 117 -18.86 58.44 4.96
CA ASN A 117 -17.94 58.25 6.09
C ASN A 117 -16.65 57.48 5.83
N THR A 118 -16.23 57.25 4.59
CA THR A 118 -14.88 56.73 4.30
C THR A 118 -14.28 57.40 3.07
N ASP A 119 -13.17 58.11 3.26
CA ASP A 119 -12.31 58.71 2.20
C ASP A 119 -11.53 57.62 1.43
N THR A 120 -12.22 56.57 1.00
CA THR A 120 -11.69 55.56 0.07
C THR A 120 -12.58 55.57 -1.15
N LEU A 121 -12.04 56.02 -2.29
CA LEU A 121 -12.64 55.81 -3.60
C LEU A 121 -12.79 54.30 -3.81
N SER A 122 -13.98 53.76 -3.54
CA SER A 122 -14.36 52.44 -4.02
C SER A 122 -14.73 52.59 -5.50
N THR A 123 -13.96 51.93 -6.36
CA THR A 123 -14.34 51.72 -7.75
C THR A 123 -15.65 50.93 -7.77
N PRO A 124 -16.62 51.29 -8.63
CA PRO A 124 -17.88 50.55 -8.72
C PRO A 124 -17.58 49.12 -9.18
N ARG A 125 -17.68 48.14 -8.27
CA ARG A 125 -17.61 46.72 -8.59
C ARG A 125 -18.89 46.31 -9.30
N THR A 126 -18.88 46.32 -10.63
CA THR A 126 -19.91 45.63 -11.43
C THR A 126 -19.98 44.17 -10.99
N ARG A 127 -21.12 43.76 -10.43
CA ARG A 127 -21.36 42.36 -10.03
C ARG A 127 -21.52 41.54 -11.30
N SER A 128 -20.60 40.62 -11.52
CA SER A 128 -20.59 39.73 -12.69
C SER A 128 -20.71 38.28 -12.23
N THR A 129 -21.55 37.50 -12.90
CA THR A 129 -21.79 36.09 -12.56
C THR A 129 -21.15 35.21 -13.62
N ILE A 130 -20.33 34.24 -13.20
CA ILE A 130 -19.63 33.34 -14.12
C ILE A 130 -20.57 32.18 -14.46
N VAL A 131 -20.93 32.07 -15.74
CA VAL A 131 -21.93 31.11 -16.22
C VAL A 131 -21.29 29.77 -16.59
N ALA A 132 -20.16 29.82 -17.29
CA ALA A 132 -19.42 28.66 -17.77
C ALA A 132 -17.96 29.03 -18.06
N GLY A 133 -17.08 28.03 -18.08
CA GLY A 133 -15.68 28.19 -18.46
C GLY A 133 -15.14 26.99 -19.23
N VAL A 134 -14.18 27.25 -20.12
CA VAL A 134 -13.45 26.24 -20.89
C VAL A 134 -11.96 26.55 -20.88
N ALA A 135 -11.15 25.60 -20.42
CA ALA A 135 -9.68 25.71 -20.41
C ALA A 135 -9.08 24.72 -21.41
N PHE A 136 -8.06 25.16 -22.15
CA PHE A 136 -7.37 24.36 -23.16
C PHE A 136 -5.94 24.83 -23.40
N GLU A 137 -5.12 23.91 -23.89
CA GLU A 137 -3.73 24.15 -24.28
C GLU A 137 -3.47 23.75 -25.74
N TYR A 138 -2.49 24.40 -26.35
CA TYR A 138 -1.99 24.08 -27.67
C TYR A 138 -0.50 23.72 -27.64
N TYR A 139 -0.21 22.48 -28.02
CA TYR A 139 1.10 21.84 -28.05
C TYR A 139 1.76 22.06 -29.40
N ARG A 140 2.82 22.88 -29.42
CA ARG A 140 3.42 23.41 -30.66
C ARG A 140 4.22 22.37 -31.43
N ASN A 141 4.98 21.48 -30.76
CA ASN A 141 5.82 20.49 -31.44
C ASN A 141 4.96 19.37 -32.05
N ALA A 142 3.93 18.94 -31.31
CA ALA A 142 2.94 17.97 -31.76
C ALA A 142 1.95 18.56 -32.76
N GLN A 143 1.75 19.89 -32.76
CA GLN A 143 0.70 20.59 -33.50
C GLN A 143 -0.70 20.07 -33.15
N CYS A 144 -0.93 19.82 -31.86
CA CYS A 144 -2.16 19.26 -31.31
C CYS A 144 -2.71 20.15 -30.20
N GLY A 145 -4.02 20.10 -29.97
CA GLY A 145 -4.66 20.80 -28.85
C GLY A 145 -5.16 19.81 -27.80
N LEU A 146 -5.19 20.23 -26.54
CA LEU A 146 -5.81 19.50 -25.44
C LEU A 146 -6.94 20.37 -24.87
N LEU A 147 -8.11 19.76 -24.67
CA LEU A 147 -9.22 20.37 -23.96
C LEU A 147 -9.29 19.79 -22.55
N SER A 148 -8.77 20.52 -21.57
CA SER A 148 -8.58 20.05 -20.19
C SER A 148 -9.87 20.14 -19.38
N TYR A 149 -10.54 21.30 -19.37
CA TYR A 149 -11.68 21.53 -18.49
C TYR A 149 -12.87 22.18 -19.19
N MET A 150 -14.07 21.70 -18.86
CA MET A 150 -15.35 22.27 -19.27
C MET A 150 -16.30 22.31 -18.08
N VAL A 151 -16.68 23.51 -17.64
CA VAL A 151 -17.54 23.69 -16.47
C VAL A 151 -18.71 24.61 -16.78
N VAL A 152 -19.88 24.28 -16.24
CA VAL A 152 -21.09 25.12 -16.27
C VAL A 152 -21.64 25.23 -14.86
N SER A 153 -21.97 26.45 -14.44
CA SER A 153 -22.64 26.73 -13.17
C SER A 153 -23.89 25.90 -12.99
N ASP A 154 -24.17 25.50 -11.75
CA ASP A 154 -25.27 24.57 -11.43
C ASP A 154 -26.63 25.04 -11.95
N GLU A 155 -26.91 26.34 -11.81
CA GLU A 155 -28.16 26.99 -12.22
C GLU A 155 -28.35 26.94 -13.75
N CYS A 156 -27.27 26.84 -14.51
CA CYS A 156 -27.26 26.88 -15.96
C CYS A 156 -26.97 25.51 -16.61
N ARG A 157 -26.83 24.44 -15.80
CA ARG A 157 -26.66 23.07 -16.31
C ARG A 157 -27.89 22.64 -17.12
N ARG A 158 -27.67 21.73 -18.07
CA ARG A 158 -28.69 21.17 -18.98
C ARG A 158 -29.32 22.18 -19.97
N LEU A 159 -28.83 23.42 -20.05
CA LEU A 159 -29.26 24.41 -21.05
C LEU A 159 -28.42 24.35 -22.35
N GLY A 160 -27.61 23.31 -22.53
CA GLY A 160 -26.79 23.14 -23.74
C GLY A 160 -25.69 24.18 -23.93
N ILE A 161 -25.34 24.95 -22.89
CA ILE A 161 -24.34 26.04 -22.95
C ILE A 161 -23.02 25.53 -23.52
N MET A 162 -22.53 24.39 -23.01
CA MET A 162 -21.26 23.83 -23.45
C MET A 162 -21.29 23.38 -24.92
N GLY A 163 -22.45 22.95 -25.44
CA GLY A 163 -22.60 22.64 -26.87
C GLY A 163 -22.48 23.86 -27.80
N SER A 164 -22.64 25.08 -27.26
CA SER A 164 -22.41 26.33 -28.00
C SER A 164 -21.02 26.91 -27.76
N LEU A 165 -20.45 26.73 -26.57
CA LEU A 165 -19.13 27.28 -26.20
C LEU A 165 -17.97 26.40 -26.69
N HIS A 166 -18.14 25.08 -26.74
CA HIS A 166 -17.12 24.13 -27.20
C HIS A 166 -16.59 24.41 -28.62
N PRO A 167 -17.42 24.71 -29.65
CA PRO A 167 -16.93 25.11 -30.96
C PRO A 167 -16.04 26.35 -30.96
N VAL A 168 -16.25 27.28 -30.02
CA VAL A 168 -15.42 28.47 -29.86
C VAL A 168 -14.02 28.07 -29.37
N ALA A 169 -13.93 27.18 -28.37
CA ALA A 169 -12.66 26.64 -27.90
C ALA A 169 -11.91 25.85 -29.01
N CYS A 170 -12.62 25.06 -29.82
CA CYS A 170 -12.02 24.39 -30.97
C CYS A 170 -11.49 25.38 -32.04
N GLN A 171 -12.16 26.52 -32.24
CA GLN A 171 -11.66 27.57 -33.12
C GLN A 171 -10.44 28.27 -32.50
N ALA A 172 -10.45 28.52 -31.20
CA ALA A 172 -9.35 29.12 -30.46
C ALA A 172 -8.05 28.33 -30.66
N MET A 173 -8.08 27.01 -30.44
CA MET A 173 -6.92 26.14 -30.70
C MET A 173 -6.43 26.18 -32.15
N LYS A 174 -7.34 26.31 -33.13
CA LYS A 174 -6.97 26.49 -34.55
C LYS A 174 -6.29 27.83 -34.81
N LEU A 175 -6.72 28.90 -34.13
CA LEU A 175 -6.07 30.21 -34.21
C LEU A 175 -4.67 30.19 -33.57
N LEU A 176 -4.51 29.54 -32.41
CA LEU A 176 -3.20 29.33 -31.76
C LEU A 176 -2.24 28.56 -32.69
N HIS A 177 -2.75 27.54 -33.39
CA HIS A 177 -1.97 26.85 -34.42
C HIS A 177 -1.52 27.79 -35.54
N GLN A 178 -2.43 28.58 -36.12
CA GLN A 178 -2.10 29.53 -37.19
C GLN A 178 -1.10 30.60 -36.73
N GLU A 179 -1.20 31.07 -35.49
CA GLU A 179 -0.24 31.97 -34.87
C GLU A 179 1.15 31.33 -34.83
N SER A 180 1.26 30.10 -34.31
CA SER A 180 2.53 29.39 -34.20
C SER A 180 3.19 29.16 -35.56
N VAL A 181 2.40 28.87 -36.60
CA VAL A 181 2.89 28.73 -37.98
C VAL A 181 3.37 30.07 -38.53
N PHE A 182 2.63 31.16 -38.28
CA PHE A 182 3.00 32.50 -38.72
C PHE A 182 4.32 32.98 -38.08
N VAL A 183 4.49 32.73 -36.78
CA VAL A 183 5.72 33.04 -36.03
C VAL A 183 6.89 32.23 -36.60
N ALA A 184 6.76 30.90 -36.71
CA ALA A 184 7.82 30.07 -37.28
C ALA A 184 8.28 30.53 -38.68
N VAL A 185 7.34 30.95 -39.54
CA VAL A 185 7.63 31.49 -40.89
C VAL A 185 8.33 32.84 -40.84
N SER A 186 8.00 33.68 -39.88
CA SER A 186 8.57 35.01 -39.73
C SER A 186 10.00 34.98 -39.17
N ASP A 187 10.29 33.99 -38.32
CA ASP A 187 11.52 33.93 -37.50
C ASP A 187 12.66 33.16 -38.19
N GLY A 188 12.36 32.44 -39.27
CA GLY A 188 13.36 31.67 -40.03
C GLY A 188 13.90 30.44 -39.30
N SER A 189 13.29 30.01 -38.18
CA SER A 189 13.64 28.84 -37.36
C SER A 189 13.41 27.48 -38.05
N PHE A 190 13.32 27.46 -39.38
CA PHE A 190 12.95 26.35 -40.27
C PHE A 190 13.95 25.19 -40.40
N ILE A 191 14.96 25.12 -39.52
CA ILE A 191 16.05 24.15 -39.61
C ILE A 191 15.94 23.15 -38.45
N ASN A 192 14.90 22.31 -38.45
CA ASN A 192 15.01 20.87 -38.12
C ASN A 192 13.64 20.14 -38.10
N ASN A 193 13.49 19.21 -39.04
CA ASN A 193 12.83 17.89 -38.97
C ASN A 193 11.30 17.67 -38.85
N ASN A 194 10.41 18.64 -38.62
CA ASN A 194 8.95 18.38 -38.71
C ASN A 194 8.25 19.13 -39.87
N LYS A 195 7.46 18.42 -40.68
CA LYS A 195 6.60 19.01 -41.73
C LYS A 195 5.52 19.85 -41.06
N ILE A 196 5.53 21.17 -41.27
CA ILE A 196 4.47 22.06 -40.79
C ILE A 196 3.18 21.78 -41.56
N ASN A 197 2.12 21.40 -40.83
CA ASN A 197 0.77 21.37 -41.37
C ASN A 197 0.14 22.76 -41.31
N ASN A 198 -0.70 23.09 -42.31
CA ASN A 198 -1.49 24.33 -42.32
C ASN A 198 -2.74 24.25 -41.43
N THR A 199 -3.01 23.07 -40.88
CA THR A 199 -4.14 22.78 -40.01
C THR A 199 -3.64 21.98 -38.81
N ILE A 200 -4.26 22.22 -37.65
CA ILE A 200 -4.02 21.44 -36.45
C ILE A 200 -4.21 19.94 -36.73
N LYS A 201 -3.32 19.08 -36.22
CA LYS A 201 -3.33 17.63 -36.50
C LYS A 201 -4.47 16.91 -35.78
N ALA A 202 -4.64 17.22 -34.49
CA ALA A 202 -5.69 16.65 -33.65
C ALA A 202 -6.05 17.60 -32.50
N ILE A 203 -7.26 17.43 -31.97
CA ILE A 203 -7.69 18.02 -30.69
C ILE A 203 -8.06 16.84 -29.80
N PHE A 204 -7.37 16.70 -28.69
CA PHE A 204 -7.59 15.67 -27.69
C PHE A 204 -8.41 16.21 -26.51
N ALA A 205 -8.96 15.30 -25.73
CA ALA A 205 -9.55 15.56 -24.42
C ALA A 205 -9.36 14.32 -23.56
N GLU A 206 -9.43 14.49 -22.24
CA GLU A 206 -9.25 13.42 -21.29
C GLU A 206 -10.53 13.18 -20.50
N THR A 207 -10.75 11.94 -20.07
CA THR A 207 -11.87 11.59 -19.19
C THR A 207 -11.53 10.35 -18.37
N ASN A 208 -12.09 10.23 -17.15
CA ASN A 208 -11.85 9.05 -16.32
C ASN A 208 -12.34 7.74 -16.98
N THR A 209 -11.68 6.63 -16.65
CA THR A 209 -12.15 5.26 -16.87
C THR A 209 -13.31 4.93 -15.93
N VAL A 210 -14.04 3.86 -16.23
CA VAL A 210 -15.24 3.50 -15.44
C VAL A 210 -14.85 2.84 -14.13
N GLU A 211 -13.63 2.31 -14.06
CA GLU A 211 -12.99 1.79 -12.85
C GLU A 211 -12.53 2.88 -11.88
N ALA A 212 -12.52 4.16 -12.30
CA ALA A 212 -12.01 5.23 -11.44
C ALA A 212 -12.77 5.33 -10.12
N GLY A 213 -12.08 5.04 -9.01
CA GLY A 213 -12.68 4.70 -7.71
C GLY A 213 -13.43 5.86 -7.03
N ASP A 214 -13.12 7.08 -7.44
CA ASP A 214 -13.51 8.29 -6.72
C ASP A 214 -14.82 8.89 -7.22
N VAL A 215 -15.31 8.43 -8.37
CA VAL A 215 -16.54 8.90 -9.01
C VAL A 215 -17.44 7.71 -9.33
N PRO A 216 -18.73 7.72 -8.94
CA PRO A 216 -19.63 6.62 -9.26
C PRO A 216 -19.65 6.31 -10.77
N PRO A 217 -19.51 5.03 -11.19
CA PRO A 217 -19.47 4.64 -12.60
C PRO A 217 -20.59 5.24 -13.47
N ALA A 218 -21.79 5.42 -12.90
CA ALA A 218 -22.92 6.03 -13.58
C ALA A 218 -22.69 7.51 -13.97
N LEU A 219 -21.96 8.28 -13.15
CA LEU A 219 -21.60 9.66 -13.44
C LEU A 219 -20.52 9.75 -14.51
N ILE A 220 -19.54 8.85 -14.49
CA ILE A 220 -18.50 8.71 -15.52
C ILE A 220 -19.12 8.36 -16.87
N ARG A 221 -20.02 7.37 -16.91
CA ARG A 221 -20.78 7.02 -18.13
C ARG A 221 -21.60 8.19 -18.68
N LYS A 222 -22.08 9.07 -17.80
CA LYS A 222 -22.75 10.32 -18.19
C LYS A 222 -21.77 11.34 -18.76
N ARG A 223 -20.57 11.49 -18.20
CA ARG A 223 -19.48 12.31 -18.78
C ARG A 223 -19.10 11.81 -20.17
N HIS A 224 -18.89 10.50 -20.34
CA HIS A 224 -18.65 9.87 -21.65
C HIS A 224 -19.76 10.19 -22.66
N SER A 225 -21.02 10.11 -22.24
CA SER A 225 -22.17 10.43 -23.09
C SER A 225 -22.19 11.89 -23.54
N ILE A 226 -21.82 12.83 -22.65
CA ILE A 226 -21.74 14.26 -22.97
C ILE A 226 -20.60 14.52 -23.97
N LEU A 227 -19.41 13.98 -23.72
CA LEU A 227 -18.25 14.10 -24.61
C LEU A 227 -18.52 13.47 -25.99
N TYR A 228 -19.18 12.31 -26.01
CA TYR A 228 -19.62 11.66 -27.25
C TYR A 228 -20.54 12.55 -28.08
N GLN A 229 -21.51 13.23 -27.43
CA GLN A 229 -22.43 14.17 -28.07
C GLN A 229 -21.74 15.44 -28.57
N LEU A 230 -20.67 15.88 -27.89
CA LEU A 230 -19.84 17.01 -28.33
C LEU A 230 -18.95 16.64 -29.53
N GLY A 231 -18.83 15.36 -29.89
CA GLY A 231 -18.04 14.89 -31.03
C GLY A 231 -16.71 14.27 -30.65
N TYR A 232 -16.51 13.87 -29.39
CA TYR A 232 -15.33 13.11 -28.98
C TYR A 232 -15.54 11.61 -29.17
N ARG A 233 -14.44 10.90 -29.45
CA ARG A 233 -14.39 9.44 -29.59
C ARG A 233 -13.17 8.92 -28.84
N HIS A 234 -13.30 7.75 -28.21
CA HIS A 234 -12.19 7.10 -27.53
C HIS A 234 -11.16 6.59 -28.54
N LEU A 235 -9.89 6.95 -28.34
CA LEU A 235 -8.77 6.33 -29.04
C LEU A 235 -8.43 5.02 -28.34
N LYS A 236 -8.40 3.91 -29.09
CA LYS A 236 -7.93 2.64 -28.55
C LYS A 236 -6.42 2.68 -28.35
N PHE A 237 -6.03 3.33 -27.26
CA PHE A 237 -4.66 3.55 -26.85
C PHE A 237 -4.59 3.47 -25.32
N PRO A 238 -3.59 2.78 -24.76
CA PRO A 238 -3.37 2.76 -23.31
C PRO A 238 -2.88 4.14 -22.84
N TYR A 239 -3.79 5.08 -22.60
CA TYR A 239 -3.43 6.43 -22.18
C TYR A 239 -3.12 6.47 -20.69
N ILE A 240 -2.07 7.19 -20.33
CA ILE A 240 -1.68 7.47 -18.96
C ILE A 240 -1.25 8.92 -18.96
N GLN A 241 -1.81 9.70 -18.05
CA GLN A 241 -1.41 11.07 -17.88
C GLN A 241 -0.10 11.09 -17.07
N PRO A 242 0.97 11.70 -17.59
CA PRO A 242 2.16 11.99 -16.81
C PRO A 242 1.90 12.71 -15.50
N ALA A 243 2.76 12.47 -14.51
CA ALA A 243 2.78 13.21 -13.26
C ALA A 243 2.91 14.72 -13.52
N LEU A 244 1.91 15.51 -13.12
CA LEU A 244 1.86 16.97 -13.35
C LEU A 244 2.90 17.75 -12.52
N ALA A 245 3.61 17.09 -11.60
CA ALA A 245 4.73 17.63 -10.83
C ALA A 245 5.82 16.55 -10.64
N GLU A 246 7.07 16.95 -10.38
CA GLU A 246 8.20 16.02 -10.19
C GLU A 246 7.98 14.97 -9.07
N ASP A 247 7.12 15.29 -8.09
CA ASP A 247 6.77 14.42 -6.94
C ASP A 247 5.37 13.79 -7.06
N ALA A 248 4.64 14.03 -8.15
CA ALA A 248 3.30 13.45 -8.38
C ALA A 248 3.40 12.07 -9.08
N ALA A 249 2.36 11.24 -8.95
CA ALA A 249 2.27 9.99 -9.70
C ALA A 249 1.61 10.22 -11.07
N SER A 250 1.97 9.39 -12.05
CA SER A 250 1.22 9.31 -13.31
C SER A 250 -0.18 8.72 -13.06
N PHE A 251 -1.22 9.29 -13.68
CA PHE A 251 -2.61 8.88 -13.49
C PHE A 251 -3.06 7.97 -14.65
N ASP A 252 -3.39 6.70 -14.38
CA ASP A 252 -3.77 5.70 -15.39
C ASP A 252 -5.26 5.32 -15.40
N GLU A 253 -6.07 5.92 -14.54
CA GLU A 253 -7.54 5.81 -14.58
C GLU A 253 -8.19 6.84 -15.52
N ILE A 254 -7.49 7.20 -16.61
CA ILE A 254 -7.90 8.21 -17.58
C ILE A 254 -7.70 7.73 -19.01
N MET A 255 -8.63 8.03 -19.89
CA MET A 255 -8.57 7.65 -21.31
C MET A 255 -8.47 8.88 -22.21
N LEU A 256 -7.71 8.73 -23.30
CA LEU A 256 -7.56 9.79 -24.29
C LEU A 256 -8.67 9.72 -25.34
N LEU A 257 -9.30 10.87 -25.55
CA LEU A 257 -10.31 11.06 -26.58
C LEU A 257 -9.75 11.92 -27.69
N ILE A 258 -10.28 11.73 -28.90
CA ILE A 258 -10.04 12.60 -30.05
C ILE A 258 -11.34 13.27 -30.48
N TYR A 259 -11.26 14.54 -30.84
CA TYR A 259 -12.34 15.25 -31.49
C TYR A 259 -12.51 14.76 -32.94
N ALA A 260 -13.58 14.02 -33.17
CA ALA A 260 -14.03 13.49 -34.46
C ALA A 260 -15.55 13.78 -34.57
N PRO A 261 -15.93 14.97 -35.08
CA PRO A 261 -17.33 15.38 -35.14
C PRO A 261 -18.17 14.38 -35.95
N THR A 262 -19.50 14.38 -35.80
CA THR A 262 -20.37 13.35 -36.38
C THR A 262 -20.29 13.17 -37.90
N ASP A 263 -19.83 14.20 -38.62
CA ASP A 263 -19.64 14.16 -40.07
C ASP A 263 -18.25 13.60 -40.48
N ASP A 264 -17.42 13.27 -39.49
CA ASP A 264 -16.08 12.73 -39.64
C ASP A 264 -16.12 11.19 -39.70
N SER A 265 -15.92 10.64 -40.89
CA SER A 265 -15.92 9.20 -41.10
C SER A 265 -14.59 8.52 -40.76
N ARG A 266 -13.67 9.19 -40.08
CA ARG A 266 -12.37 8.62 -39.69
C ARG A 266 -12.58 7.52 -38.65
N THR A 267 -12.13 6.31 -39.00
CA THR A 267 -12.11 5.15 -38.10
C THR A 267 -10.74 4.94 -37.45
N THR A 268 -9.71 5.66 -37.90
CA THR A 268 -8.35 5.57 -37.40
C THR A 268 -7.62 6.92 -37.50
N ILE A 269 -6.54 7.09 -36.74
CA ILE A 269 -5.55 8.18 -36.88
C ILE A 269 -4.14 7.60 -37.00
N GLU A 270 -3.25 8.28 -37.70
CA GLU A 270 -1.82 7.91 -37.72
C GLU A 270 -1.27 7.90 -36.29
N THR A 271 -0.68 6.77 -35.87
CA THR A 271 -0.17 6.61 -34.50
C THR A 271 0.98 7.58 -34.20
N ASP A 272 1.68 8.06 -35.23
CA ASP A 272 2.69 9.12 -35.10
C ASP A 272 2.11 10.42 -34.50
N ILE A 273 0.87 10.80 -34.85
CA ILE A 273 0.23 12.02 -34.33
C ILE A 273 0.00 11.89 -32.82
N LEU A 274 -0.49 10.72 -32.39
CA LEU A 274 -0.71 10.39 -30.99
C LEU A 274 0.61 10.35 -30.21
N HIS A 275 1.61 9.65 -30.75
CA HIS A 275 2.93 9.57 -30.13
C HIS A 275 3.55 10.97 -29.98
N ASP A 276 3.52 11.79 -31.03
CA ASP A 276 4.06 13.16 -30.99
C ASP A 276 3.37 14.00 -29.91
N TYR A 277 2.04 13.88 -29.76
CA TYR A 277 1.29 14.55 -28.69
C TYR A 277 1.72 14.08 -27.31
N VAL A 278 1.74 12.78 -27.04
CA VAL A 278 2.09 12.26 -25.71
C VAL A 278 3.51 12.67 -25.33
N VAL A 279 4.45 12.65 -26.28
CA VAL A 279 5.82 13.09 -26.04
C VAL A 279 5.89 14.60 -25.76
N ASP A 280 5.19 15.43 -26.54
CA ASP A 280 5.17 16.88 -26.34
C ASP A 280 4.50 17.27 -25.01
N PHE A 281 3.43 16.56 -24.63
CA PHE A 281 2.80 16.69 -23.32
C PHE A 281 3.80 16.35 -22.22
N PHE A 282 4.46 15.19 -22.30
CA PHE A 282 5.39 14.75 -21.26
C PHE A 282 6.59 15.68 -21.10
N GLN A 283 7.10 16.22 -22.21
CA GLN A 283 8.16 17.22 -22.22
C GLN A 283 7.71 18.57 -21.65
N SER A 284 6.45 18.96 -21.83
CA SER A 284 5.92 20.19 -21.26
C SER A 284 5.91 20.18 -19.73
N VAL A 285 5.74 18.99 -19.14
CA VAL A 285 5.69 18.82 -17.68
C VAL A 285 7.09 18.59 -17.10
N MET A 286 7.91 17.76 -17.75
CA MET A 286 9.26 17.39 -17.28
C MET A 286 10.37 18.37 -17.71
N GLY A 287 10.02 19.39 -18.49
CA GLY A 287 10.95 20.31 -19.13
C GLY A 287 11.51 19.79 -20.46
N TYR A 288 11.49 20.64 -21.49
CA TYR A 288 11.88 20.30 -22.86
C TYR A 288 13.36 19.93 -23.04
N ASP A 289 14.23 20.38 -22.14
CA ASP A 289 15.66 20.05 -22.13
C ASP A 289 15.98 18.73 -21.42
N SER A 290 15.00 18.13 -20.76
CA SER A 290 15.17 16.86 -20.07
C SER A 290 15.05 15.68 -21.04
N TYR A 291 15.99 14.75 -20.97
CA TYR A 291 15.93 13.46 -21.67
C TYR A 291 15.50 12.31 -20.75
N SER A 292 15.22 12.58 -19.46
CA SER A 292 14.90 11.54 -18.46
C SER A 292 13.62 10.78 -18.80
N TYR A 293 12.65 11.44 -19.44
CA TYR A 293 11.38 10.85 -19.84
C TYR A 293 11.54 9.63 -20.78
N LYS A 294 12.66 9.50 -21.48
CA LYS A 294 12.92 8.37 -22.39
C LYS A 294 13.10 7.04 -21.65
N GLU A 295 13.47 7.11 -20.37
CA GLU A 295 13.62 5.93 -19.52
C GLU A 295 12.32 5.53 -18.83
N ASP A 296 11.31 6.41 -18.84
CA ASP A 296 9.99 6.14 -18.31
C ASP A 296 9.31 4.96 -19.03
N TRP A 297 8.68 4.08 -18.26
CA TRP A 297 8.03 2.89 -18.78
C TRP A 297 6.83 3.24 -19.68
N TYR A 298 6.15 4.36 -19.41
CA TYR A 298 5.04 4.82 -20.22
C TYR A 298 5.52 5.30 -21.59
N TYR A 299 6.64 6.03 -21.64
CA TYR A 299 7.28 6.35 -22.91
C TYR A 299 7.67 5.09 -23.69
N LYS A 300 8.17 4.05 -23.00
CA LYS A 300 8.46 2.73 -23.62
C LYS A 300 7.19 2.07 -24.16
N LEU A 301 6.05 2.16 -23.45
CA LEU A 301 4.74 1.67 -23.91
C LEU A 301 4.25 2.42 -25.16
N VAL A 302 4.28 3.76 -25.16
CA VAL A 302 3.87 4.58 -26.32
C VAL A 302 4.76 4.28 -27.53
N LYS A 303 6.07 4.13 -27.31
CA LYS A 303 7.02 3.78 -28.36
C LYS A 303 6.77 2.36 -28.90
N TRP A 304 6.52 1.37 -28.03
CA TRP A 304 6.15 0.02 -28.43
C TRP A 304 4.86 0.01 -29.24
N PHE A 305 3.83 0.72 -28.76
CA PHE A 305 2.54 0.83 -29.43
C PHE A 305 2.70 1.43 -30.82
N ARG A 306 3.47 2.51 -30.96
CA ARG A 306 3.84 3.11 -32.25
C ARG A 306 4.55 2.14 -33.19
N MET A 307 5.44 1.28 -32.68
CA MET A 307 6.14 0.29 -33.49
C MET A 307 5.22 -0.84 -33.99
N LYS A 308 4.20 -1.22 -33.20
CA LYS A 308 3.25 -2.31 -33.54
C LYS A 308 2.06 -1.83 -34.36
N HIS A 309 1.64 -0.58 -34.18
CA HIS A 309 0.44 -0.01 -34.78
C HIS A 309 0.79 1.22 -35.60
N SER A 310 0.71 1.13 -36.92
CA SER A 310 0.85 2.30 -37.80
C SER A 310 -0.34 3.26 -37.71
N ASN A 311 -1.51 2.76 -37.35
CA ASN A 311 -2.73 3.53 -37.14
C ASN A 311 -3.40 3.11 -35.84
N THR A 312 -3.87 4.10 -35.07
CA THR A 312 -4.65 3.92 -33.83
C THR A 312 -6.14 3.92 -34.16
N GLU A 313 -6.90 2.97 -33.64
CA GLU A 313 -8.33 2.83 -33.88
C GLU A 313 -9.15 3.86 -33.09
N ILE A 314 -10.20 4.41 -33.72
CA ILE A 314 -11.15 5.36 -33.12
C ILE A 314 -12.48 4.63 -32.88
N THR A 315 -12.88 4.53 -31.60
CA THR A 315 -14.10 3.86 -31.20
C THR A 315 -15.33 4.66 -31.61
N GLN A 316 -16.22 4.09 -32.41
CA GLN A 316 -17.36 4.81 -33.01
C GLN A 316 -18.60 4.92 -32.11
N ASN A 317 -18.73 4.03 -31.12
CA ASN A 317 -19.92 3.90 -30.27
C ASN A 317 -19.54 3.83 -28.79
N LEU A 318 -20.53 4.06 -27.92
CA LEU A 318 -20.45 3.73 -26.49
C LEU A 318 -20.91 2.26 -26.27
N PRO A 319 -20.50 1.60 -25.17
CA PRO A 319 -19.59 2.07 -24.12
C PRO A 319 -18.14 2.13 -24.60
N TRP A 320 -17.38 3.10 -24.06
CA TRP A 320 -15.92 3.05 -24.13
C TRP A 320 -15.39 2.14 -23.02
N GLU A 321 -14.34 1.40 -23.32
CA GLU A 321 -13.70 0.42 -22.44
C GLU A 321 -12.22 0.74 -22.36
N ASP A 322 -11.66 0.66 -21.15
CA ASP A 322 -10.23 0.82 -20.95
C ASP A 322 -9.49 -0.44 -21.41
N ILE A 323 -8.53 -0.25 -22.30
CA ILE A 323 -7.70 -1.33 -22.87
C ILE A 323 -6.27 -1.30 -22.32
N THR A 324 -6.00 -0.43 -21.33
CA THR A 324 -4.66 -0.19 -20.81
C THR A 324 -4.03 -1.46 -20.25
N GLN A 325 -4.80 -2.21 -19.46
CA GLN A 325 -4.32 -3.47 -18.87
C GLN A 325 -4.07 -4.56 -19.92
N GLU A 326 -4.99 -4.75 -20.87
CA GLU A 326 -4.85 -5.72 -21.96
C GLU A 326 -3.58 -5.43 -22.79
N MET A 327 -3.33 -4.16 -23.12
CA MET A 327 -2.18 -3.75 -23.92
C MET A 327 -0.86 -3.83 -23.14
N LYS A 328 -0.87 -3.53 -21.82
CA LYS A 328 0.29 -3.76 -20.93
C LYS A 328 0.71 -5.23 -20.96
N GLU A 329 -0.25 -6.14 -20.85
CA GLU A 329 -0.02 -7.59 -20.93
C GLU A 329 0.52 -8.02 -22.30
N CYS A 330 -0.04 -7.48 -23.39
CA CYS A 330 0.49 -7.74 -24.73
C CYS A 330 1.93 -7.26 -24.92
N MET A 331 2.29 -6.08 -24.38
CA MET A 331 3.66 -5.57 -24.44
C MET A 331 4.63 -6.47 -23.67
N ILE A 332 4.27 -6.87 -22.45
CA ILE A 332 5.09 -7.74 -21.59
C ILE A 332 5.29 -9.13 -22.23
N ASN A 333 4.27 -9.65 -22.91
CA ASN A 333 4.30 -10.96 -23.54
C ASN A 333 4.94 -10.96 -24.95
N SER A 334 5.26 -9.78 -25.51
CA SER A 334 5.90 -9.69 -26.84
C SER A 334 7.41 -9.97 -26.77
N THR A 335 7.91 -10.90 -27.60
CA THR A 335 9.32 -11.30 -27.58
C THR A 335 10.21 -10.27 -28.32
N PRO A 336 11.51 -10.17 -27.99
CA PRO A 336 12.43 -9.25 -28.67
C PRO A 336 12.59 -9.48 -30.18
N ASP A 337 12.25 -10.68 -30.68
CA ASP A 337 12.37 -11.05 -32.09
C ASP A 337 11.26 -10.45 -32.99
N ASP A 338 10.18 -9.93 -32.40
CA ASP A 338 9.10 -9.27 -33.16
C ASP A 338 9.41 -7.79 -33.52
N VAL A 339 10.68 -7.37 -33.40
CA VAL A 339 11.15 -5.97 -33.53
C VAL A 339 11.93 -5.72 -34.85
N LEU A 340 11.94 -6.67 -35.78
CA LEU A 340 12.43 -6.39 -37.14
C LEU A 340 11.29 -5.84 -38.03
N PRO A 341 11.49 -4.70 -38.73
CA PRO A 341 10.49 -4.19 -39.66
C PRO A 341 10.30 -5.21 -40.78
N ALA A 342 9.06 -5.69 -40.94
CA ALA A 342 8.67 -6.54 -42.05
C ALA A 342 9.04 -5.84 -43.36
N LYS A 343 10.03 -6.41 -44.06
CA LYS A 343 10.32 -6.05 -45.45
C LYS A 343 9.07 -6.28 -46.28
N SER A 344 8.74 -5.28 -47.07
CA SER A 344 7.77 -5.32 -48.14
C SER A 344 8.07 -6.48 -49.10
N ASP A 345 7.23 -7.52 -49.09
CA ASP A 345 7.14 -8.44 -50.22
C ASP A 345 5.74 -8.30 -50.84
N THR A 346 5.76 -7.59 -51.96
CA THR A 346 4.67 -7.55 -52.94
C THR A 346 4.59 -8.87 -53.72
N ASN A 347 3.35 -9.25 -54.03
CA ASN A 347 2.89 -10.13 -55.12
C ASN A 347 2.72 -11.62 -54.84
N GLY A 348 1.49 -12.10 -55.05
CA GLY A 348 1.22 -13.51 -55.29
C GLY A 348 -0.23 -13.94 -55.11
N LEU A 349 -1.10 -13.49 -56.00
CA LEU A 349 -2.45 -14.03 -56.20
C LEU A 349 -2.41 -15.55 -56.46
N ASP A 350 -3.31 -16.28 -55.79
CA ASP A 350 -4.11 -17.42 -56.27
C ASP A 350 -4.74 -18.08 -55.03
N GLY A 351 -6.06 -18.15 -54.82
CA GLY A 351 -7.13 -18.44 -55.76
C GLY A 351 -7.43 -19.94 -55.75
N LYS A 352 -8.27 -20.43 -54.82
CA LYS A 352 -9.30 -21.47 -55.05
C LYS A 352 -10.08 -21.90 -53.78
N ASN A 353 -11.37 -21.60 -53.85
CA ASN A 353 -12.55 -22.46 -53.66
C ASN A 353 -12.88 -23.11 -52.30
N ASN A 354 -14.10 -22.73 -51.85
CA ASN A 354 -15.25 -23.57 -51.41
C ASN A 354 -15.00 -24.57 -50.25
N THR A 355 -15.85 -24.70 -49.23
CA THR A 355 -17.33 -24.77 -49.27
C THR A 355 -17.89 -24.71 -47.85
N LEU A 356 -19.13 -24.22 -47.73
CA LEU A 356 -20.02 -24.31 -46.56
C LEU A 356 -20.27 -25.76 -46.11
N ALA A 357 -20.41 -26.00 -44.80
CA ALA A 357 -21.44 -26.87 -44.21
C ALA A 357 -21.52 -26.74 -42.68
N GLU A 358 -22.76 -26.73 -42.20
CA GLU A 358 -23.23 -26.78 -40.81
C GLU A 358 -22.96 -28.14 -40.12
N ASP A 359 -23.11 -28.12 -38.80
CA ASP A 359 -23.39 -29.22 -37.86
C ASP A 359 -22.34 -30.33 -37.64
N SER A 360 -21.85 -30.42 -36.40
CA SER A 360 -22.09 -31.61 -35.56
C SER A 360 -21.63 -31.42 -34.11
N LYS A 361 -22.56 -31.69 -33.19
CA LYS A 361 -22.31 -32.17 -31.83
C LYS A 361 -21.47 -33.45 -31.85
N ASP A 362 -20.85 -33.70 -30.70
CA ASP A 362 -20.19 -34.94 -30.26
C ASP A 362 -18.81 -35.25 -30.85
N SER A 363 -17.79 -35.00 -30.03
CA SER A 363 -16.63 -35.89 -29.93
C SER A 363 -16.05 -35.85 -28.52
N PHE A 364 -16.61 -36.69 -27.65
CA PHE A 364 -15.89 -37.29 -26.53
C PHE A 364 -14.67 -38.02 -27.10
N GLU A 365 -13.45 -37.52 -26.84
CA GLU A 365 -12.24 -38.29 -27.07
C GLU A 365 -11.71 -38.86 -25.75
N SER A 366 -11.87 -40.18 -25.68
CA SER A 366 -11.15 -41.20 -24.91
C SER A 366 -10.21 -40.73 -23.79
N ILE A 367 -10.70 -40.85 -22.55
CA ILE A 367 -9.87 -41.04 -21.37
C ILE A 367 -9.12 -42.38 -21.56
N SER A 368 -7.81 -42.29 -21.75
CA SER A 368 -6.93 -43.46 -21.65
C SER A 368 -6.97 -43.98 -20.22
N HIS A 369 -7.14 -45.30 -20.07
CA HIS A 369 -7.13 -46.00 -18.78
C HIS A 369 -5.86 -45.67 -17.98
N TRP A 370 -5.95 -44.78 -17.00
CA TRP A 370 -4.95 -44.67 -15.96
C TRP A 370 -5.24 -45.73 -14.89
N SER A 371 -4.26 -46.60 -14.66
CA SER A 371 -4.23 -47.51 -13.53
C SER A 371 -4.26 -46.68 -12.24
N MET A 372 -5.08 -47.06 -11.25
CA MET A 372 -5.18 -46.41 -9.93
C MET A 372 -3.86 -46.33 -9.13
N LYS A 373 -2.74 -46.83 -9.67
CA LYS A 373 -1.41 -46.86 -9.02
C LYS A 373 -0.52 -45.65 -9.33
N ASP A 374 -0.95 -44.70 -10.17
CA ASP A 374 -0.07 -43.63 -10.69
C ASP A 374 -0.52 -42.19 -10.34
N LYS A 375 -1.41 -41.97 -9.36
CA LYS A 375 -1.85 -40.60 -9.01
C LYS A 375 -0.80 -39.90 -8.12
N PRO A 376 -0.26 -38.73 -8.51
CA PRO A 376 0.66 -37.95 -7.66
C PRO A 376 -0.01 -37.56 -6.34
N ASN A 377 0.78 -37.57 -5.25
CA ASN A 377 0.35 -36.97 -3.99
C ASN A 377 0.23 -35.46 -4.21
N HIS A 378 -0.94 -34.89 -3.90
CA HIS A 378 -1.17 -33.45 -4.03
C HIS A 378 -1.40 -32.85 -2.64
N VAL A 379 -0.55 -31.88 -2.26
CA VAL A 379 -0.70 -31.09 -1.05
C VAL A 379 -1.04 -29.65 -1.43
N VAL A 380 -2.05 -29.09 -0.77
CA VAL A 380 -2.38 -27.66 -0.90
C VAL A 380 -1.95 -26.94 0.38
N VAL A 381 -1.26 -25.82 0.24
CA VAL A 381 -0.90 -24.93 1.34
C VAL A 381 -1.67 -23.62 1.13
N ILE A 382 -2.49 -23.22 2.10
CA ILE A 382 -3.37 -22.05 2.02
C ILE A 382 -2.78 -20.93 2.88
N GLY A 383 -2.45 -19.82 2.25
CA GLY A 383 -1.68 -18.70 2.80
C GLY A 383 -0.21 -18.79 2.41
N ALA A 384 0.32 -17.76 1.75
CA ALA A 384 1.73 -17.58 1.39
C ALA A 384 2.42 -16.51 2.25
N GLY A 385 2.01 -16.38 3.50
CA GLY A 385 2.83 -15.78 4.55
C GLY A 385 4.04 -16.65 4.89
N ILE A 386 4.86 -16.21 5.85
CA ILE A 386 6.11 -16.92 6.19
C ILE A 386 5.89 -18.39 6.59
N ALA A 387 4.82 -18.70 7.32
CA ALA A 387 4.47 -20.08 7.71
C ALA A 387 4.22 -20.97 6.48
N GLY A 388 3.45 -20.50 5.50
CA GLY A 388 3.15 -21.25 4.28
C GLY A 388 4.35 -21.39 3.35
N LEU A 389 5.20 -20.37 3.27
CA LEU A 389 6.47 -20.41 2.53
C LEU A 389 7.42 -21.46 3.11
N VAL A 390 7.60 -21.45 4.44
CA VAL A 390 8.39 -22.46 5.15
C VAL A 390 7.79 -23.84 4.94
N ALA A 391 6.50 -24.02 5.19
CA ALA A 391 5.83 -25.31 5.06
C ALA A 391 6.02 -25.90 3.66
N THR A 392 5.93 -25.06 2.62
CA THR A 392 6.13 -25.44 1.23
C THR A 392 7.56 -25.92 0.96
N VAL A 393 8.56 -25.15 1.39
CA VAL A 393 9.97 -25.47 1.17
C VAL A 393 10.40 -26.69 2.00
N THR A 394 10.06 -26.74 3.30
CA THR A 394 10.37 -27.87 4.17
C THR A 394 9.78 -29.17 3.63
N LEU A 395 8.50 -29.17 3.23
CA LEU A 395 7.87 -30.37 2.67
C LEU A 395 8.58 -30.85 1.39
N ALA A 396 9.01 -29.90 0.56
CA ALA A 396 9.72 -30.20 -0.67
C ALA A 396 11.13 -30.76 -0.43
N GLU A 397 11.87 -30.16 0.51
CA GLU A 397 13.23 -30.57 0.86
C GLU A 397 13.25 -31.92 1.57
N ASP A 398 12.32 -32.18 2.48
CA ASP A 398 12.18 -33.49 3.14
C ASP A 398 11.87 -34.60 2.12
N TYR A 399 11.05 -34.29 1.10
CA TYR A 399 10.77 -35.22 0.00
C TYR A 399 12.04 -35.51 -0.83
N LEU A 400 12.80 -34.48 -1.22
CA LEU A 400 14.04 -34.64 -1.98
C LEU A 400 15.12 -35.40 -1.18
N ALA A 401 15.33 -35.03 0.09
CA ALA A 401 16.29 -35.69 0.96
C ALA A 401 15.96 -37.18 1.16
N HIS A 402 14.67 -37.54 1.16
CA HIS A 402 14.27 -38.92 1.25
C HIS A 402 14.58 -39.71 -0.03
N GLN A 403 14.38 -39.10 -1.20
CA GLN A 403 14.76 -39.71 -2.48
C GLN A 403 16.26 -39.98 -2.56
N ASP A 404 17.09 -39.01 -2.14
CA ASP A 404 18.55 -39.16 -2.18
C ASP A 404 19.03 -40.30 -1.27
N ASN A 405 18.47 -40.42 -0.06
CA ASN A 405 18.77 -41.52 0.86
C ASN A 405 18.25 -42.88 0.35
N SER A 406 17.24 -42.91 -0.52
CA SER A 406 16.70 -44.15 -1.11
C SER A 406 17.53 -44.70 -2.28
N LEU A 407 18.44 -43.88 -2.84
CA LEU A 407 19.31 -44.28 -3.96
C LEU A 407 20.37 -45.32 -3.58
N GLU A 408 20.67 -45.50 -2.28
CA GLU A 408 21.63 -46.51 -1.79
C GLU A 408 21.06 -47.94 -1.77
N ASP A 409 19.73 -48.13 -1.88
CA ASP A 409 19.06 -49.42 -1.70
C ASP A 409 18.12 -49.79 -2.88
N ARG A 410 18.63 -49.58 -4.11
CA ARG A 410 17.88 -49.60 -5.39
C ARG A 410 17.15 -50.91 -5.74
N ASP A 411 17.50 -52.05 -5.16
CA ASP A 411 17.01 -53.35 -5.63
C ASP A 411 15.71 -53.84 -4.98
N GLN A 412 15.13 -53.14 -3.99
CA GLN A 412 13.97 -53.68 -3.25
C GLN A 412 12.81 -52.72 -2.91
N ARG A 413 12.74 -51.48 -3.42
CA ARG A 413 11.57 -50.61 -3.17
C ARG A 413 10.92 -50.07 -4.44
N ALA A 414 9.59 -49.99 -4.40
CA ALA A 414 8.75 -49.44 -5.46
C ALA A 414 9.07 -47.93 -5.66
N PRO A 415 8.93 -47.39 -6.89
CA PRO A 415 9.16 -45.97 -7.14
C PRO A 415 8.24 -45.11 -6.26
N GLU A 416 8.81 -44.13 -5.55
CA GLU A 416 8.04 -43.18 -4.75
C GLU A 416 7.10 -42.35 -5.63
N MET A 417 5.88 -42.13 -5.15
CA MET A 417 4.89 -41.37 -5.91
C MET A 417 5.31 -39.90 -6.03
N PRO A 418 5.09 -39.26 -7.20
CA PRO A 418 5.39 -37.85 -7.40
C PRO A 418 4.60 -36.95 -6.43
N LEU A 419 5.19 -35.84 -6.02
CA LEU A 419 4.62 -34.86 -5.09
C LEU A 419 4.34 -33.54 -5.80
N THR A 420 3.09 -33.09 -5.79
CA THR A 420 2.70 -31.75 -6.20
C THR A 420 2.32 -30.92 -4.98
N ILE A 421 2.92 -29.75 -4.81
CA ILE A 421 2.56 -28.77 -3.78
C ILE A 421 1.94 -27.57 -4.48
N THR A 422 0.78 -27.11 -4.03
CA THR A 422 0.14 -25.88 -4.52
C THR A 422 -0.02 -24.90 -3.37
N LEU A 423 0.78 -23.85 -3.39
CA LEU A 423 0.73 -22.73 -2.46
C LEU A 423 -0.27 -21.70 -2.99
N ILE A 424 -1.32 -21.43 -2.23
CA ILE A 424 -2.42 -20.53 -2.59
C ILE A 424 -2.37 -19.31 -1.68
N GLU A 425 -2.37 -18.12 -2.25
CA GLU A 425 -2.41 -16.84 -1.55
C GLU A 425 -3.69 -16.09 -1.93
N ALA A 426 -4.38 -15.56 -0.93
CA ALA A 426 -5.59 -14.77 -1.13
C ALA A 426 -5.25 -13.45 -1.82
N HIS A 427 -4.13 -12.84 -1.44
CA HIS A 427 -3.63 -11.60 -1.99
C HIS A 427 -2.94 -11.79 -3.37
N PRO A 428 -2.86 -10.78 -4.24
CA PRO A 428 -2.00 -10.80 -5.44
C PRO A 428 -0.48 -10.92 -5.17
N PHE A 429 -0.03 -10.98 -3.92
CA PHE A 429 1.38 -11.04 -3.56
C PHE A 429 1.63 -11.80 -2.26
N VAL A 430 2.82 -12.40 -2.15
CA VAL A 430 3.23 -13.25 -1.03
C VAL A 430 3.75 -12.43 0.18
N GLY A 431 4.04 -13.10 1.28
CA GLY A 431 4.69 -12.50 2.46
C GLY A 431 3.77 -12.18 3.64
N GLY A 432 2.44 -12.14 3.45
CA GLY A 432 1.48 -11.90 4.53
C GLY A 432 1.84 -10.69 5.41
N ARG A 433 1.86 -10.86 6.73
CA ARG A 433 2.15 -9.79 7.70
C ARG A 433 3.62 -9.38 7.82
N ILE A 434 4.56 -10.05 7.17
CA ILE A 434 5.99 -9.69 7.23
C ILE A 434 6.45 -8.85 6.03
N ARG A 435 5.49 -8.30 5.29
CA ARG A 435 5.76 -7.46 4.12
C ARG A 435 6.56 -6.23 4.52
N THR A 436 7.55 -5.93 3.68
CA THR A 436 8.37 -4.73 3.77
C THR A 436 8.28 -4.03 2.42
N VAL A 437 8.07 -2.73 2.45
CA VAL A 437 8.18 -1.91 1.25
C VAL A 437 9.59 -1.35 1.16
N VAL A 438 10.32 -1.69 0.11
CA VAL A 438 11.69 -1.22 -0.09
C VAL A 438 11.65 0.11 -0.81
N THR A 439 12.27 1.13 -0.21
CA THR A 439 12.15 2.54 -0.65
C THR A 439 13.42 3.07 -1.31
N GLU A 440 14.46 2.25 -1.46
CA GLU A 440 15.65 2.64 -2.19
C GLU A 440 15.35 2.61 -3.69
N LYS A 441 15.73 3.68 -4.41
CA LYS A 441 16.09 3.52 -5.82
C LYS A 441 17.25 2.53 -5.82
N ALA A 442 16.98 1.26 -6.10
CA ALA A 442 18.03 0.32 -6.40
C ALA A 442 18.86 0.96 -7.52
N THR A 443 20.01 1.52 -7.15
CA THR A 443 20.99 2.01 -8.11
C THR A 443 21.24 0.84 -9.05
N GLU A 444 20.99 1.06 -10.34
CA GLU A 444 21.51 0.23 -11.43
C GLU A 444 23.05 0.27 -11.35
N SER A 445 23.61 -0.42 -10.36
CA SER A 445 24.98 -0.89 -10.46
C SER A 445 24.94 -2.04 -11.45
N GLU A 446 25.59 -1.82 -12.58
CA GLU A 446 25.94 -2.73 -13.66
C GLU A 446 26.04 -4.21 -13.25
N ALA A 447 24.90 -4.89 -13.11
CA ALA A 447 24.83 -6.32 -13.34
C ALA A 447 24.62 -6.50 -14.85
N THR A 448 25.72 -6.46 -15.60
CA THR A 448 25.78 -6.95 -16.98
C THR A 448 24.93 -8.20 -17.11
N ILE A 449 23.82 -8.10 -17.85
CA ILE A 449 22.92 -9.21 -18.17
C ILE A 449 23.65 -10.12 -19.16
N ASN A 450 24.49 -11.01 -18.62
CA ASN A 450 24.79 -12.27 -19.31
C ASN A 450 23.54 -13.14 -19.20
N GLY A 451 23.04 -13.62 -20.34
CA GLY A 451 21.74 -14.29 -20.52
C GLY A 451 21.54 -15.64 -19.82
N ASN A 452 21.73 -15.69 -18.50
CA ASN A 452 21.46 -16.84 -17.63
C ASN A 452 20.89 -16.42 -16.24
N ALA A 453 20.42 -15.17 -16.08
CA ALA A 453 19.92 -14.69 -14.79
C ALA A 453 18.51 -15.23 -14.47
N GLU A 454 18.34 -15.69 -13.22
CA GLU A 454 17.12 -16.23 -12.62
C GLU A 454 15.96 -15.22 -12.64
N PRO A 455 14.69 -15.66 -12.67
CA PRO A 455 13.54 -14.76 -12.69
C PRO A 455 13.55 -13.84 -11.46
N ALA A 456 13.36 -12.53 -11.71
CA ALA A 456 13.21 -11.53 -10.65
C ALA A 456 12.07 -11.97 -9.70
N PRO A 457 12.27 -11.92 -8.36
CA PRO A 457 11.31 -12.50 -7.44
C PRO A 457 9.98 -11.74 -7.51
N LEU A 458 8.89 -12.45 -7.20
CA LEU A 458 7.51 -11.97 -6.95
C LEU A 458 7.45 -11.02 -5.74
N LEU A 459 8.27 -9.97 -5.81
CA LEU A 459 8.45 -8.96 -4.79
C LEU A 459 7.47 -7.84 -5.00
N PHE A 460 7.13 -7.24 -3.88
CA PHE A 460 6.22 -6.14 -3.78
C PHE A 460 6.86 -4.89 -4.36
N ASN A 461 6.67 -4.66 -5.66
CA ASN A 461 6.96 -3.37 -6.27
C ASN A 461 5.87 -2.38 -5.84
N ASN A 462 6.27 -1.15 -5.50
CA ASN A 462 5.40 -0.03 -5.12
C ASN A 462 4.15 0.10 -6.04
N ASP A 463 4.30 -0.28 -7.31
CA ASP A 463 3.32 -0.25 -8.40
C ASP A 463 2.04 -1.12 -8.20
N ARG A 464 1.89 -1.86 -7.08
CA ARG A 464 0.72 -2.72 -6.81
C ARG A 464 -0.03 -2.37 -5.52
N LEU A 465 0.37 -1.31 -4.81
CA LEU A 465 -0.44 -0.71 -3.75
C LEU A 465 -1.48 0.24 -4.35
N PRO A 466 -2.66 0.41 -3.74
CA PRO A 466 -3.51 1.58 -4.02
C PRO A 466 -2.68 2.86 -3.84
N ASN A 467 -2.84 3.87 -4.71
CA ASN A 467 -2.03 5.11 -4.72
C ASN A 467 -1.92 5.80 -3.34
N SER A 468 -2.90 5.61 -2.45
CA SER A 468 -2.86 6.05 -1.05
C SER A 468 -1.75 5.43 -0.17
N GLN A 469 -0.96 4.48 -0.68
CA GLN A 469 0.10 3.79 0.07
C GLN A 469 1.44 3.75 -0.68
N ASN A 470 1.67 4.59 -1.69
CA ASN A 470 2.93 4.60 -2.44
C ASN A 470 4.12 5.11 -1.59
N VAL A 471 5.28 4.42 -1.59
CA VAL A 471 6.29 4.52 -0.50
C VAL A 471 7.63 5.16 -0.90
N ASP A 472 7.74 5.76 -2.10
CA ASP A 472 8.95 6.55 -2.47
C ASP A 472 9.21 7.73 -1.51
N SER A 473 8.17 8.17 -0.81
CA SER A 473 8.18 9.23 0.19
C SER A 473 9.04 8.92 1.44
N PHE A 474 9.31 7.64 1.72
CA PHE A 474 10.09 7.20 2.88
C PHE A 474 11.57 6.90 2.59
N ALA A 475 12.02 7.06 1.34
CA ALA A 475 13.42 6.83 0.96
C ALA A 475 14.40 7.60 1.89
N PRO A 476 15.51 6.96 2.33
CA PRO A 476 16.00 5.62 1.97
C PRO A 476 15.48 4.48 2.88
N TRP A 477 14.50 4.73 3.77
CA TRP A 477 14.11 3.78 4.81
C TRP A 477 13.09 2.75 4.34
N PRO A 478 13.42 1.44 4.29
CA PRO A 478 12.41 0.42 4.01
C PRO A 478 11.32 0.46 5.07
N VAL A 479 10.06 0.34 4.68
CA VAL A 479 8.89 0.46 5.55
C VAL A 479 8.37 -0.94 5.92
N PRO A 480 8.64 -1.44 7.14
CA PRO A 480 8.12 -2.73 7.59
C PRO A 480 6.66 -2.58 7.99
N ILE A 481 5.75 -3.04 7.14
CA ILE A 481 4.30 -2.89 7.35
C ILE A 481 3.81 -3.71 8.55
N GLY A 482 4.47 -4.84 8.86
CA GLY A 482 4.23 -5.62 10.07
C GLY A 482 5.49 -5.78 10.92
N ALA A 483 6.06 -6.99 10.96
CA ALA A 483 7.21 -7.29 11.80
C ALA A 483 8.44 -6.43 11.45
N GLU A 484 9.19 -6.01 12.46
CA GLU A 484 10.32 -5.07 12.29
C GLU A 484 11.61 -5.53 12.95
N PHE A 485 11.52 -6.19 14.11
CA PHE A 485 12.68 -6.68 14.84
C PHE A 485 12.81 -8.20 14.73
N VAL A 486 14.05 -8.66 14.83
CA VAL A 486 14.43 -10.06 14.98
C VAL A 486 15.07 -10.22 16.36
N HIS A 487 14.58 -11.19 17.12
CA HIS A 487 15.07 -11.52 18.45
C HIS A 487 14.81 -13.00 18.81
N GLY A 488 15.27 -13.39 20.00
CA GLY A 488 15.17 -14.75 20.55
C GLY A 488 16.38 -15.60 20.18
N VAL A 489 16.88 -16.47 21.06
CA VAL A 489 18.05 -17.32 20.77
C VAL A 489 17.62 -18.67 20.20
N ASN A 490 18.51 -19.34 19.45
CA ASN A 490 18.27 -20.66 18.85
C ASN A 490 17.01 -20.77 17.98
N SER A 491 16.50 -19.65 17.45
CA SER A 491 15.28 -19.59 16.65
C SER A 491 15.52 -19.96 15.17
N MET A 492 14.48 -20.41 14.47
CA MET A 492 14.56 -20.68 13.03
C MET A 492 14.87 -19.40 12.22
N ALA A 493 14.39 -18.24 12.68
CA ALA A 493 14.72 -16.94 12.08
C ALA A 493 16.22 -16.62 12.24
N ASN A 494 16.79 -16.86 13.42
CA ASN A 494 18.23 -16.69 13.64
C ASN A 494 19.05 -17.63 12.78
N GLN A 495 18.71 -18.92 12.73
CA GLN A 495 19.42 -19.91 11.92
C GLN A 495 19.41 -19.52 10.44
N LEU A 496 18.29 -18.99 9.95
CA LEU A 496 18.19 -18.50 8.59
C LEU A 496 19.15 -17.33 8.37
N ILE A 497 19.15 -16.32 9.25
CA ILE A 497 20.08 -15.20 9.10
C ILE A 497 21.53 -15.68 9.22
N GLU A 498 21.85 -16.51 10.23
CA GLU A 498 23.16 -17.14 10.46
C GLU A 498 23.74 -17.83 9.22
N SER A 499 22.90 -18.57 8.48
CA SER A 499 23.32 -19.27 7.27
C SER A 499 23.57 -18.38 6.05
N HIS A 500 23.24 -17.08 6.13
CA HIS A 500 23.38 -16.10 5.05
C HIS A 500 24.31 -14.96 5.47
N GLU A 501 25.63 -15.18 5.47
CA GLU A 501 26.65 -14.19 5.89
C GLU A 501 26.57 -12.86 5.11
N GLU A 502 25.98 -12.85 3.93
CA GLU A 502 25.82 -11.68 3.08
C GLU A 502 24.72 -10.72 3.53
N TRP A 503 23.77 -11.14 4.36
CA TRP A 503 22.71 -10.26 4.88
C TRP A 503 23.26 -9.34 5.95
N LEU A 504 23.06 -8.03 5.74
CA LEU A 504 23.46 -6.99 6.68
C LEU A 504 22.46 -6.90 7.83
N VAL A 505 22.96 -7.03 9.05
CA VAL A 505 22.15 -6.95 10.28
C VAL A 505 22.64 -5.81 11.15
N HIS A 506 21.70 -4.97 11.57
CA HIS A 506 21.91 -3.87 12.48
C HIS A 506 21.51 -4.29 13.89
N GLU A 507 22.43 -4.15 14.82
CA GLU A 507 22.12 -4.17 16.24
C GLU A 507 21.50 -2.83 16.62
N THR A 508 20.29 -2.85 17.18
CA THR A 508 19.49 -1.65 17.40
C THR A 508 19.66 -1.10 18.82
N PHE A 509 19.27 -1.87 19.83
CA PHE A 509 19.46 -1.50 21.23
C PHE A 509 19.76 -2.72 22.09
N ASN A 510 20.60 -2.48 23.11
CA ASN A 510 20.99 -3.44 24.13
C ASN A 510 19.87 -3.61 25.16
N LEU A 511 19.56 -4.85 25.57
CA LEU A 511 18.61 -5.16 26.64
C LEU A 511 19.29 -5.63 27.94
N CYS A 512 20.61 -5.86 27.94
CA CYS A 512 21.34 -6.32 29.12
C CYS A 512 21.45 -5.26 30.22
N GLY A 513 21.40 -5.72 31.47
CA GLY A 513 21.50 -4.87 32.66
C GLY A 513 22.94 -4.53 33.04
N SER A 514 23.93 -5.30 32.57
CA SER A 514 25.35 -5.07 32.82
C SER A 514 26.21 -5.29 31.56
N SER A 515 27.38 -4.64 31.49
CA SER A 515 28.36 -4.86 30.41
C SER A 515 29.07 -6.23 30.49
N GLU A 516 28.99 -6.90 31.65
CA GLU A 516 29.52 -8.26 31.83
C GLU A 516 28.59 -9.34 31.24
N GLU A 517 27.32 -9.02 31.02
CA GLU A 517 26.31 -9.87 30.34
C GLU A 517 26.44 -9.85 28.80
N TYR A 518 27.27 -8.96 28.22
CA TYR A 518 27.24 -8.66 26.78
C TYR A 518 28.60 -8.77 26.06
N PRO A 519 28.72 -9.46 24.89
CA PRO A 519 27.99 -10.63 24.44
C PRO A 519 28.80 -11.87 24.77
N SER A 520 28.30 -12.75 25.64
CA SER A 520 29.11 -13.91 26.02
C SER A 520 29.13 -14.99 24.91
N ASN A 521 28.09 -15.11 24.05
CA ASN A 521 28.04 -16.14 22.98
C ASN A 521 27.12 -15.90 21.73
N ASN A 522 26.50 -14.73 21.50
CA ASN A 522 25.52 -14.56 20.41
C ASN A 522 26.15 -14.51 18.98
N SER A 523 25.63 -15.32 18.06
CA SER A 523 26.07 -15.43 16.66
C SER A 523 25.94 -14.11 15.88
N PHE A 524 24.89 -13.32 16.06
CA PHE A 524 24.68 -12.06 15.33
C PHE A 524 25.82 -11.07 15.54
N VAL A 525 26.29 -10.98 16.78
CA VAL A 525 27.35 -10.07 17.18
C VAL A 525 28.72 -10.60 16.75
N GLN A 526 28.84 -11.87 16.35
CA GLN A 526 30.10 -12.44 15.86
C GLN A 526 30.24 -12.35 14.34
N ARG A 527 29.18 -12.01 13.60
CA ARG A 527 29.17 -11.92 12.13
C ARG A 527 30.03 -10.80 11.58
N LYS A 528 30.55 -11.01 10.37
CA LYS A 528 31.29 -10.00 9.60
C LYS A 528 30.37 -8.89 9.10
N SER A 529 29.22 -9.25 8.53
CA SER A 529 28.22 -8.31 7.99
C SER A 529 27.24 -7.88 9.08
N SER A 530 27.77 -7.23 10.14
CA SER A 530 26.97 -6.69 11.23
C SER A 530 27.37 -5.25 11.56
N LEU A 531 26.37 -4.38 11.71
CA LEU A 531 26.55 -3.03 12.26
C LEU A 531 26.22 -3.06 13.74
N ARG A 532 27.28 -2.99 14.56
CA ARG A 532 27.22 -3.18 16.01
C ARG A 532 27.15 -1.84 16.73
N LEU A 533 26.52 -1.84 17.89
CA LEU A 533 26.60 -0.70 18.80
C LEU A 533 28.03 -0.53 19.30
N SER A 534 28.53 0.72 19.24
CA SER A 534 29.81 1.10 19.83
C SER A 534 29.78 0.97 21.35
N ALA A 535 30.96 0.87 21.98
CA ALA A 535 31.06 0.80 23.44
C ALA A 535 30.40 2.01 24.14
N GLU A 536 30.47 3.21 23.54
CA GLU A 536 29.79 4.40 24.05
C GLU A 536 28.27 4.27 23.94
N GLN A 537 27.75 3.85 22.78
CA GLN A 537 26.31 3.68 22.57
C GLN A 537 25.72 2.66 23.55
N ARG A 538 26.42 1.56 23.83
CA ARG A 538 25.97 0.54 24.80
C ARG A 538 25.83 1.05 26.23
N LEU A 539 26.60 2.08 26.60
CA LEU A 539 26.57 2.69 27.93
C LEU A 539 25.50 3.78 28.06
N THR A 540 24.86 4.16 26.94
CA THR A 540 23.80 5.16 26.92
C THR A 540 22.42 4.52 26.86
N PRO A 541 21.42 5.01 27.60
CA PRO A 541 20.07 4.47 27.52
C PRO A 541 19.47 4.62 26.13
N HIS A 542 18.87 3.54 25.63
CA HIS A 542 18.21 3.48 24.33
C HIS A 542 16.68 3.54 24.43
N ILE A 543 16.14 3.09 25.56
CA ILE A 543 14.71 2.94 25.80
C ILE A 543 14.30 3.98 26.83
N TYR A 544 13.25 4.75 26.51
CA TYR A 544 12.70 5.76 27.41
C TYR A 544 11.20 5.58 27.58
N ILE A 545 10.69 6.11 28.68
CA ILE A 545 9.27 6.19 28.98
C ILE A 545 8.86 7.64 29.18
N PHE A 546 7.76 8.04 28.53
CA PHE A 546 7.17 9.35 28.64
C PHE A 546 5.92 9.30 29.52
N LEU A 547 6.02 9.84 30.74
CA LEU A 547 4.94 9.84 31.72
C LEU A 547 4.87 11.19 32.41
N ASP A 548 3.66 11.72 32.62
CA ASP A 548 3.40 13.01 33.28
C ASP A 548 4.21 14.18 32.69
N GLY A 549 4.39 14.19 31.36
CA GLY A 549 5.17 15.23 30.69
C GLY A 549 6.67 15.15 30.97
N GLN A 550 7.18 14.01 31.42
CA GLN A 550 8.62 13.78 31.64
C GLN A 550 9.09 12.56 30.87
N CYS A 551 10.25 12.67 30.23
CA CYS A 551 10.92 11.55 29.57
C CYS A 551 12.02 11.00 30.48
N CYS A 552 11.90 9.73 30.87
CA CYS A 552 12.86 9.06 31.75
C CYS A 552 13.47 7.84 31.05
N PRO A 553 14.78 7.59 31.18
CA PRO A 553 15.37 6.35 30.66
C PRO A 553 14.84 5.15 31.45
N LEU A 554 14.44 4.09 30.75
CA LEU A 554 14.02 2.83 31.37
C LEU A 554 15.24 2.04 31.87
N GLN A 555 16.41 2.25 31.25
CA GLN A 555 17.69 1.66 31.61
C GLN A 555 18.48 2.60 32.52
N GLU A 556 19.00 2.11 33.64
CA GLU A 556 19.87 2.93 34.50
C GLU A 556 21.22 3.20 33.80
N PRO A 557 21.72 4.46 33.75
CA PRO A 557 23.02 4.76 33.16
C PRO A 557 24.14 4.04 33.90
N GLN A 558 25.01 3.31 33.18
CA GLN A 558 26.13 2.59 33.81
C GLN A 558 27.34 3.48 34.14
N THR A 559 27.25 4.79 33.95
CA THR A 559 28.36 5.72 34.18
C THR A 559 28.25 6.46 35.51
N HIS A 560 29.22 6.13 36.38
CA HIS A 560 29.70 6.85 37.57
C HIS A 560 28.76 7.02 38.77
N GLN A 561 29.16 6.33 39.85
CA GLN A 561 29.01 6.78 41.24
C GLN A 561 29.64 8.19 41.40
N ASP A 562 28.96 9.24 40.96
CA ASP A 562 29.30 10.59 41.35
C ASP A 562 28.15 11.22 42.14
N ASN A 563 28.49 11.54 43.38
CA ASN A 563 27.66 12.27 44.34
C ASN A 563 27.39 13.69 43.82
N ASP A 564 26.32 13.91 43.07
CA ASP A 564 25.84 15.27 42.79
C ASP A 564 24.45 15.51 43.43
N PRO A 565 24.39 16.15 44.62
CA PRO A 565 23.17 16.24 45.44
C PRO A 565 22.26 17.43 45.06
N PHE A 566 22.27 17.91 43.81
CA PHE A 566 21.46 19.09 43.42
C PHE A 566 20.86 18.99 42.01
N THR A 567 19.86 18.12 41.83
CA THR A 567 18.78 18.31 40.86
C THR A 567 17.44 18.03 41.55
N SER A 568 16.37 18.76 41.22
CA SER A 568 15.11 18.78 41.98
C SER A 568 14.51 17.38 42.17
N GLU A 569 14.64 16.84 43.39
CA GLU A 569 14.71 15.41 43.71
C GLU A 569 13.37 14.69 43.96
N THR A 570 12.21 15.33 43.79
CA THR A 570 10.92 14.79 44.27
C THR A 570 10.06 14.14 43.18
N GLU A 571 9.93 14.74 41.99
CA GLU A 571 9.06 14.21 40.91
C GLU A 571 9.72 13.11 40.08
N GLN A 572 10.98 13.27 39.67
CA GLN A 572 11.75 12.21 38.97
C GLN A 572 11.90 10.95 39.84
N ASN A 573 11.89 11.11 41.16
CA ASN A 573 11.92 10.01 42.12
C ASN A 573 10.58 9.27 42.16
N HIS A 574 9.45 9.97 42.00
CA HIS A 574 8.11 9.36 41.95
C HIS A 574 7.89 8.51 40.69
N THR A 575 8.18 9.05 39.50
CA THR A 575 8.05 8.30 38.24
C THR A 575 8.91 7.02 38.23
N ARG A 576 10.15 7.12 38.72
CA ARG A 576 11.04 5.95 38.87
C ARG A 576 10.48 4.91 39.84
N GLN A 577 9.83 5.32 40.93
CA GLN A 577 9.19 4.40 41.86
C GLN A 577 8.04 3.63 41.20
N LEU A 578 7.20 4.29 40.40
CA LEU A 578 6.11 3.64 39.68
C LEU A 578 6.62 2.63 38.65
N ILE A 579 7.67 2.98 37.89
CA ILE A 579 8.34 2.07 36.94
C ILE A 579 8.91 0.84 37.66
N ARG A 580 9.60 1.04 38.79
CA ARG A 580 10.16 -0.08 39.58
C ARG A 580 9.05 -1.00 40.10
N ARG A 581 7.92 -0.46 40.53
CA ARG A 581 6.75 -1.27 40.93
C ARG A 581 6.19 -2.07 39.76
N ALA A 582 5.99 -1.45 38.59
CA ALA A 582 5.56 -2.15 37.39
C ALA A 582 6.50 -3.32 37.04
N ASN A 583 7.81 -3.09 37.02
CA ASN A 583 8.81 -4.14 36.76
C ASN A 583 8.75 -5.26 37.81
N HIS A 584 8.55 -4.93 39.09
CA HIS A 584 8.43 -5.93 40.15
C HIS A 584 7.19 -6.82 39.98
N ILE A 585 6.05 -6.23 39.60
CA ILE A 585 4.83 -6.99 39.29
C ILE A 585 5.07 -7.93 38.11
N TRP A 586 5.73 -7.46 37.04
CA TRP A 586 6.04 -8.30 35.88
C TRP A 586 6.98 -9.46 36.24
N GLN A 587 8.02 -9.21 37.03
CA GLN A 587 8.91 -10.26 37.54
C GLN A 587 8.16 -11.30 38.37
N THR A 588 7.19 -10.87 39.17
CA THR A 588 6.34 -11.77 39.96
C THR A 588 5.47 -12.65 39.07
N LEU A 589 4.97 -12.12 37.94
CA LEU A 589 4.24 -12.89 36.93
C LEU A 589 5.15 -13.94 36.28
N GLN A 590 6.39 -13.60 35.94
CA GLN A 590 7.34 -14.54 35.30
C GLN A 590 7.62 -15.77 36.20
N SER A 591 7.62 -15.61 37.52
CA SER A 591 7.81 -16.73 38.46
C SER A 591 6.60 -17.67 38.61
N ILE A 592 5.44 -17.37 38.03
CA ILE A 592 4.25 -18.26 38.16
C ILE A 592 4.51 -19.63 37.54
N SER A 593 5.12 -19.69 36.35
CA SER A 593 5.44 -20.95 35.69
C SER A 593 6.53 -21.76 36.40
N GLU A 594 7.48 -21.09 37.09
CA GLU A 594 8.48 -21.77 37.95
C GLU A 594 7.83 -22.60 39.07
N GLU A 595 6.73 -22.10 39.64
CA GLU A 595 6.02 -22.77 40.73
C GLU A 595 5.30 -24.05 40.26
N VAL A 596 4.95 -24.14 38.98
CA VAL A 596 4.19 -25.26 38.40
C VAL A 596 5.12 -26.38 37.94
N ASP A 597 6.32 -26.07 37.45
CA ASP A 597 7.25 -27.05 36.87
C ASP A 597 8.15 -27.75 37.91
N SER A 598 8.05 -27.38 39.20
CA SER A 598 8.84 -28.00 40.29
C SER A 598 8.24 -29.35 40.74
N PRO A 599 8.90 -30.49 40.47
CA PRO A 599 8.30 -31.82 40.66
C PRO A 599 8.33 -32.34 42.11
N ASP A 600 8.92 -31.60 43.06
CA ASP A 600 9.27 -32.10 44.39
C ASP A 600 8.33 -31.65 45.54
N ASP A 601 7.30 -30.83 45.28
CA ASP A 601 6.47 -30.28 46.38
C ASP A 601 4.96 -30.32 46.11
N CYS A 602 4.37 -31.51 46.21
CA CYS A 602 2.93 -31.76 46.03
C CYS A 602 2.02 -31.03 47.05
N ASN A 603 2.59 -30.24 47.97
CA ASN A 603 1.88 -29.50 49.01
C ASN A 603 1.96 -27.97 48.85
N ARG A 604 2.61 -27.42 47.82
CA ARG A 604 2.61 -25.97 47.58
C ARG A 604 1.23 -25.51 47.09
N SER A 605 0.66 -24.54 47.80
CA SER A 605 -0.55 -23.86 47.38
C SER A 605 -0.21 -22.90 46.24
N ILE A 606 -0.40 -23.31 44.99
CA ILE A 606 -0.33 -22.42 43.83
C ILE A 606 -1.32 -21.27 44.06
N LYS A 607 -0.83 -20.02 44.14
CA LYS A 607 -1.63 -18.84 44.50
C LYS A 607 -2.74 -18.60 43.46
N TYR A 608 -2.42 -18.74 42.18
CA TYR A 608 -3.34 -18.54 41.06
C TYR A 608 -3.65 -19.88 40.36
N LYS A 609 -4.66 -20.60 40.86
CA LYS A 609 -5.10 -21.89 40.27
C LYS A 609 -5.91 -21.74 38.97
N HIS A 610 -6.51 -20.57 38.78
CA HIS A 610 -7.26 -20.22 37.58
C HIS A 610 -6.56 -19.07 36.88
N ASP A 611 -6.62 -19.07 35.55
CA ASP A 611 -6.08 -17.98 34.76
C ASP A 611 -6.94 -16.73 34.95
N ILE A 612 -6.30 -15.61 35.29
CA ILE A 612 -6.93 -14.31 35.50
C ILE A 612 -6.28 -13.28 34.57
N SER A 613 -6.93 -12.13 34.42
CA SER A 613 -6.37 -11.03 33.64
C SER A 613 -5.15 -10.41 34.35
N LEU A 614 -4.23 -9.84 33.57
CA LEU A 614 -3.15 -9.04 34.11
C LEU A 614 -3.67 -7.85 34.92
N ASP A 615 -4.80 -7.26 34.54
CA ASP A 615 -5.42 -6.17 35.29
C ASP A 615 -5.80 -6.58 36.72
N GLU A 616 -6.47 -7.72 36.87
CA GLU A 616 -6.84 -8.30 38.16
C GLU A 616 -5.60 -8.69 38.98
N PHE A 617 -4.57 -9.22 38.32
CA PHE A 617 -3.30 -9.55 38.96
C PHE A 617 -2.58 -8.30 39.50
N ILE A 618 -2.55 -7.21 38.74
CA ILE A 618 -1.97 -5.93 39.18
C ILE A 618 -2.69 -5.42 40.43
N GLU A 619 -4.02 -5.46 40.45
CA GLU A 619 -4.81 -5.05 41.61
C GLU A 619 -4.53 -5.93 42.84
N ASP A 620 -4.43 -7.25 42.68
CA ASP A 620 -4.10 -8.16 43.78
C ASP A 620 -2.71 -7.88 44.37
N GLN A 621 -1.70 -7.60 43.52
CA GLN A 621 -0.34 -7.30 43.98
C GLN A 621 -0.28 -5.96 44.72
N LEU A 622 -0.89 -4.91 44.17
CA LEU A 622 -0.84 -3.56 44.75
C LEU A 622 -1.71 -3.41 46.01
N THR A 623 -2.77 -4.20 46.17
CA THR A 623 -3.60 -4.20 47.38
C THR A 623 -2.94 -4.91 48.57
N GLN A 624 -1.93 -5.74 48.32
CA GLN A 624 -1.17 -6.47 49.36
C GLN A 624 0.02 -5.67 49.93
N GLU A 625 0.42 -4.56 49.30
CA GLU A 625 1.52 -3.71 49.77
C GLU A 625 1.11 -2.85 50.98
N GLU A 626 2.01 -2.69 51.97
CA GLU A 626 1.76 -1.89 53.18
C GLU A 626 1.65 -0.38 52.90
N ASP A 627 2.20 0.09 51.78
CA ASP A 627 2.11 1.48 51.32
C ASP A 627 0.83 1.69 50.50
N HIS A 628 -0.20 2.29 51.11
CA HIS A 628 -1.42 2.65 50.40
C HIS A 628 -1.15 3.66 49.27
N LEU A 629 -1.04 3.15 48.03
CA LEU A 629 -1.01 3.95 46.81
C LEU A 629 -2.35 4.68 46.62
N THR A 630 -2.28 5.87 46.01
CA THR A 630 -3.49 6.55 45.53
C THR A 630 -4.06 5.80 44.32
N ALA A 631 -5.38 5.92 44.09
CA ALA A 631 -6.02 5.33 42.91
C ALA A 631 -5.37 5.82 41.59
N GLU A 632 -4.92 7.07 41.56
CA GLU A 632 -4.17 7.64 40.42
C GLU A 632 -2.84 6.90 40.18
N ASN A 633 -2.08 6.58 41.22
CA ASN A 633 -0.81 5.88 41.06
C ASN A 633 -1.00 4.41 40.66
N ILE A 634 -2.07 3.75 41.13
CA ILE A 634 -2.44 2.41 40.68
C ILE A 634 -2.72 2.43 39.17
N GLU A 635 -3.50 3.41 38.71
CA GLU A 635 -3.81 3.57 37.28
C GLU A 635 -2.54 3.83 36.46
N LYS A 636 -1.62 4.67 36.96
CA LYS A 636 -0.32 4.87 36.30
C LYS A 636 0.50 3.58 36.18
N VAL A 637 0.52 2.74 37.22
CA VAL A 637 1.19 1.42 37.14
C VAL A 637 0.53 0.53 36.10
N LYS A 638 -0.81 0.50 36.03
CA LYS A 638 -1.55 -0.23 34.99
C LYS A 638 -1.19 0.26 33.59
N LEU A 639 -1.17 1.57 33.35
CA LEU A 639 -0.81 2.17 32.07
C LEU A 639 0.65 1.88 31.67
N ILE A 640 1.58 1.87 32.65
CA ILE A 640 2.97 1.47 32.41
C ILE A 640 3.02 0.02 31.93
N LEU A 641 2.44 -0.91 32.69
CA LEU A 641 2.40 -2.33 32.34
C LEU A 641 1.70 -2.59 31.00
N GLU A 642 0.63 -1.85 30.73
CA GLU A 642 -0.09 -1.95 29.46
C GLU A 642 0.78 -1.56 28.28
N SER A 643 1.48 -0.43 28.37
CA SER A 643 2.36 0.04 27.29
C SER A 643 3.59 -0.85 27.08
N LEU A 644 4.18 -1.36 28.16
CA LEU A 644 5.42 -2.17 28.13
C LEU A 644 5.16 -3.59 27.64
N TYR A 645 4.07 -4.22 28.09
CA TYR A 645 3.85 -5.65 27.92
C TYR A 645 2.59 -5.96 27.13
N SER A 646 1.42 -5.53 27.61
CA SER A 646 0.15 -5.91 26.97
C SER A 646 0.04 -5.42 25.53
N ASN A 647 0.39 -4.16 25.26
CA ASN A 647 0.38 -3.61 23.91
C ASN A 647 1.49 -4.22 23.03
N THR A 648 2.66 -4.55 23.58
CA THR A 648 3.70 -5.31 22.87
C THR A 648 3.15 -6.67 22.42
N ALA A 649 2.40 -7.35 23.29
CA ALA A 649 1.71 -8.59 23.01
C ALA A 649 0.43 -8.43 22.17
N GLY A 650 0.09 -7.21 21.73
CA GLY A 650 -1.08 -6.95 20.90
C GLY A 650 -2.42 -7.01 21.62
N SER A 651 -2.43 -6.74 22.92
CA SER A 651 -3.56 -6.86 23.84
C SER A 651 -3.67 -5.65 24.78
N SER A 652 -4.54 -5.77 25.77
CA SER A 652 -4.70 -4.84 26.91
C SER A 652 -4.65 -5.63 28.22
N ASN A 653 -4.42 -4.97 29.35
CA ASN A 653 -4.30 -5.66 30.64
C ASN A 653 -5.54 -6.51 30.99
N MET A 654 -6.72 -6.09 30.55
CA MET A 654 -7.99 -6.78 30.82
C MET A 654 -8.10 -8.15 30.13
N PHE A 655 -7.38 -8.35 29.03
CA PHE A 655 -7.51 -9.55 28.19
C PHE A 655 -6.24 -10.41 28.16
N LEU A 656 -5.12 -9.90 28.68
CA LEU A 656 -3.89 -10.65 28.81
C LEU A 656 -4.00 -11.67 29.96
N GLY A 657 -3.88 -12.97 29.65
CA GLY A 657 -3.92 -14.05 30.66
C GLY A 657 -2.56 -14.28 31.31
N ILE A 658 -2.49 -14.27 32.64
CA ILE A 658 -1.22 -14.37 33.37
C ILE A 658 -0.54 -15.73 33.23
N HIS A 659 -1.31 -16.83 33.08
CA HIS A 659 -0.74 -18.16 32.94
C HIS A 659 -0.07 -18.35 31.58
N GLU A 660 -0.74 -17.89 30.52
CA GLU A 660 -0.16 -17.97 29.18
C GLU A 660 1.03 -17.01 29.03
N ALA A 661 0.93 -15.78 29.55
CA ALA A 661 2.02 -14.81 29.50
C ALA A 661 3.26 -15.31 30.27
N SER A 662 3.06 -15.85 31.48
CA SER A 662 4.15 -16.43 32.28
C SER A 662 4.80 -17.62 31.57
N ARG A 663 4.00 -18.51 30.96
CA ARG A 663 4.49 -19.66 30.19
C ARG A 663 5.33 -19.22 29.00
N GLU A 664 4.88 -18.24 28.24
CA GLU A 664 5.60 -17.74 27.07
C GLU A 664 6.97 -17.16 27.47
N GLU A 665 7.00 -16.32 28.51
CA GLU A 665 8.24 -15.76 29.06
C GLU A 665 9.19 -16.85 29.61
N TRP A 666 8.65 -17.93 30.16
CA TRP A 666 9.43 -19.07 30.65
C TRP A 666 10.02 -19.93 29.52
N ASN A 667 9.26 -20.14 28.45
CA ASN A 667 9.63 -21.07 27.38
C ASN A 667 10.51 -20.47 26.31
N TRP A 668 10.74 -19.14 26.32
CA TRP A 668 11.51 -18.49 25.28
C TRP A 668 12.56 -17.53 25.81
N GLU A 669 13.81 -17.83 25.47
CA GLU A 669 14.94 -16.98 25.77
C GLU A 669 15.05 -15.86 24.71
N TYR A 670 14.87 -14.62 25.15
CA TYR A 670 15.13 -13.43 24.34
C TYR A 670 16.63 -13.24 24.08
N THR A 671 16.98 -12.57 22.98
CA THR A 671 18.36 -12.18 22.71
C THR A 671 18.77 -11.00 23.57
N GLU A 672 20.07 -10.93 23.90
CA GLU A 672 20.71 -9.81 24.61
C GLU A 672 20.50 -8.43 23.95
N SER A 673 20.20 -8.40 22.64
CA SER A 673 19.90 -7.21 21.85
C SER A 673 18.74 -7.47 20.88
N ASN A 674 18.10 -6.39 20.40
CA ASN A 674 17.21 -6.44 19.24
C ASN A 674 17.96 -6.18 17.95
N PHE A 675 17.62 -6.92 16.90
CA PHE A 675 18.24 -6.81 15.58
C PHE A 675 17.23 -6.40 14.52
N ARG A 676 17.72 -5.73 13.48
CA ARG A 676 16.97 -5.42 12.26
C ARG A 676 17.86 -5.70 11.08
N SER A 677 17.38 -6.42 10.07
CA SER A 677 18.12 -6.52 8.82
C SER A 677 17.91 -5.29 7.94
N GLU A 678 18.87 -5.02 7.05
CA GLU A 678 18.90 -3.81 6.22
C GLU A 678 17.58 -3.60 5.45
N HIS A 679 17.06 -4.65 4.81
CA HIS A 679 15.79 -4.62 4.10
C HIS A 679 14.62 -5.24 4.89
N CYS A 680 14.72 -5.26 6.22
CA CYS A 680 13.74 -5.89 7.11
C CYS A 680 13.40 -7.33 6.65
N PHE A 681 12.15 -7.77 6.78
CA PHE A 681 11.76 -9.14 6.42
C PHE A 681 11.66 -9.43 4.91
N ASN A 682 12.05 -8.48 4.05
CA ASN A 682 12.10 -8.69 2.60
C ASN A 682 13.07 -9.82 2.19
N GLU A 683 14.19 -9.96 2.91
CA GLU A 683 15.21 -10.99 2.66
C GLU A 683 14.64 -12.39 2.87
N PHE A 684 13.80 -12.56 3.88
CA PHE A 684 13.16 -13.85 4.21
C PHE A 684 12.22 -14.28 3.09
N ILE A 685 11.36 -13.37 2.62
CA ILE A 685 10.43 -13.66 1.51
C ILE A 685 11.22 -14.00 0.24
N SER A 686 12.22 -13.18 -0.09
CA SER A 686 13.08 -13.36 -1.26
C SER A 686 13.80 -14.71 -1.23
N TYR A 687 14.31 -15.11 -0.06
CA TYR A 687 14.95 -16.41 0.15
C TYR A 687 14.02 -17.57 -0.18
N TYR A 688 12.83 -17.64 0.42
CA TYR A 688 11.94 -18.78 0.23
C TYR A 688 11.39 -18.85 -1.20
N ILE A 689 11.07 -17.71 -1.82
CA ILE A 689 10.65 -17.67 -3.24
C ILE A 689 11.78 -18.13 -4.16
N GLY A 690 13.00 -17.64 -3.95
CA GLY A 690 14.18 -18.09 -4.68
C GLY A 690 14.45 -19.58 -4.48
N ARG A 691 14.23 -20.10 -3.27
CA ARG A 691 14.41 -21.53 -2.96
C ARG A 691 13.38 -22.40 -3.68
N ILE A 692 12.11 -21.99 -3.74
CA ILE A 692 11.05 -22.66 -4.52
C ILE A 692 11.44 -22.73 -6.00
N ALA A 693 11.91 -21.61 -6.58
CA ALA A 693 12.36 -21.57 -7.98
C ALA A 693 13.52 -22.55 -8.24
N LYS A 694 14.51 -22.57 -7.34
CA LYS A 694 15.65 -23.51 -7.41
C LYS A 694 15.20 -24.97 -7.31
N ILE A 695 14.27 -25.29 -6.42
CA ILE A 695 13.73 -26.64 -6.27
C ILE A 695 13.01 -27.09 -7.56
N ASN A 696 12.14 -26.26 -8.13
CA ASN A 696 11.45 -26.59 -9.38
C ASN A 696 12.44 -26.82 -10.53
N LYS A 697 13.45 -25.96 -10.68
CA LYS A 697 14.51 -26.12 -11.70
C LYS A 697 15.32 -27.41 -11.51
N GLN A 698 15.67 -27.73 -10.26
CA GLN A 698 16.35 -28.98 -9.93
C GLN A 698 15.47 -30.19 -10.30
N ALA A 699 14.17 -30.14 -9.99
CA ALA A 699 13.23 -31.22 -10.26
C ALA A 699 13.03 -31.51 -11.75
N GLU A 700 13.02 -30.47 -12.60
CA GLU A 700 12.99 -30.63 -14.06
C GLU A 700 14.24 -31.34 -14.59
N SER A 701 15.40 -31.03 -14.01
CA SER A 701 16.68 -31.61 -14.43
C SER A 701 16.91 -33.04 -13.93
N SER A 702 16.48 -33.35 -12.70
CA SER A 702 16.73 -34.65 -12.03
C SER A 702 15.58 -35.64 -12.18
N LYS A 703 14.42 -35.20 -12.72
CA LYS A 703 13.17 -35.98 -12.74
C LYS A 703 12.77 -36.50 -11.34
N SER A 704 13.04 -35.71 -10.30
CA SER A 704 12.71 -36.06 -8.91
C SER A 704 11.22 -36.16 -8.62
N GLY A 705 10.33 -35.84 -9.57
CA GLY A 705 8.89 -36.02 -9.40
C GLY A 705 8.24 -35.05 -8.42
N ILE A 706 8.92 -33.95 -8.07
CA ILE A 706 8.34 -32.85 -7.29
C ILE A 706 7.95 -31.67 -8.19
N LYS A 707 6.82 -31.02 -7.88
CA LYS A 707 6.38 -29.78 -8.53
C LYS A 707 5.73 -28.83 -7.53
N ILE A 708 6.21 -27.60 -7.47
CA ILE A 708 5.62 -26.54 -6.62
C ILE A 708 4.95 -25.50 -7.52
N ASN A 709 3.67 -25.24 -7.28
CA ASN A 709 2.90 -24.18 -7.94
C ASN A 709 2.55 -23.08 -6.94
N ILE A 710 2.72 -21.82 -7.32
CA ILE A 710 2.25 -20.66 -6.55
C ILE A 710 1.05 -20.05 -7.28
N LYS A 711 -0.04 -19.83 -6.56
CA LYS A 711 -1.28 -19.20 -7.04
C LYS A 711 -1.62 -18.02 -6.12
N VAL A 712 -1.78 -16.84 -6.69
CA VAL A 712 -2.07 -15.59 -5.97
C VAL A 712 -3.41 -15.03 -6.43
N GLY A 713 -4.04 -14.18 -5.63
CA GLY A 713 -5.38 -13.65 -5.93
C GLY A 713 -6.48 -14.71 -5.82
N CYS A 714 -6.28 -15.71 -4.96
CA CYS A 714 -7.15 -16.87 -4.81
C CYS A 714 -7.73 -16.98 -3.39
N PRO A 715 -8.61 -16.06 -2.92
CA PRO A 715 -9.17 -16.13 -1.58
C PRO A 715 -9.98 -17.42 -1.40
N VAL A 716 -9.57 -18.29 -0.48
CA VAL A 716 -10.29 -19.53 -0.17
C VAL A 716 -11.54 -19.22 0.64
N THR A 717 -12.65 -19.87 0.29
CA THR A 717 -13.95 -19.73 0.99
C THR A 717 -14.42 -21.02 1.63
N ASP A 718 -14.06 -22.18 1.07
CA ASP A 718 -14.56 -23.47 1.54
C ASP A 718 -13.50 -24.57 1.48
N ILE A 719 -13.48 -25.42 2.50
CA ILE A 719 -12.70 -26.65 2.57
C ILE A 719 -13.64 -27.79 2.93
N GLY A 720 -13.74 -28.82 2.07
CA GLY A 720 -14.70 -29.90 2.25
C GLY A 720 -14.29 -31.20 1.56
N SER A 721 -15.23 -32.14 1.48
CA SER A 721 -15.00 -33.39 0.76
C SER A 721 -15.18 -33.20 -0.75
N GLY A 722 -14.31 -33.80 -1.56
CA GLY A 722 -14.53 -33.88 -3.00
C GLY A 722 -15.75 -34.76 -3.33
N LEU A 723 -16.54 -34.35 -4.34
CA LEU A 723 -17.61 -35.18 -4.88
C LEU A 723 -17.00 -36.43 -5.52
N ASN A 724 -17.31 -37.60 -4.98
CA ASN A 724 -16.88 -38.88 -5.54
C ASN A 724 -18.07 -39.46 -6.33
N GLU A 725 -18.09 -39.29 -7.67
CA GLU A 725 -19.19 -39.79 -8.53
C GLU A 725 -19.24 -41.34 -8.64
N GLN A 726 -18.37 -42.08 -7.93
CA GLN A 726 -18.27 -43.55 -8.01
C GLN A 726 -18.07 -44.25 -6.66
N ALA A 727 -18.69 -43.77 -5.57
CA ALA A 727 -18.67 -44.53 -4.32
C ALA A 727 -19.72 -45.66 -4.33
N GLU A 728 -19.30 -46.89 -4.66
CA GLU A 728 -20.08 -48.10 -4.34
C GLU A 728 -20.28 -48.20 -2.82
N GLU A 729 -21.51 -48.51 -2.39
CA GLU A 729 -21.86 -48.71 -0.98
C GLU A 729 -20.94 -49.74 -0.31
N GLY A 730 -20.22 -49.32 0.73
CA GLY A 730 -19.56 -50.24 1.68
C GLY A 730 -18.04 -50.29 1.71
N LYS A 731 -17.32 -49.44 0.97
CA LYS A 731 -15.86 -49.23 1.18
C LYS A 731 -15.57 -47.80 1.64
N LEU A 732 -14.97 -47.65 2.82
CA LEU A 732 -14.43 -46.38 3.33
C LEU A 732 -13.29 -45.90 2.41
N GLN A 733 -13.62 -45.24 1.30
CA GLN A 733 -12.63 -44.46 0.55
C GLN A 733 -12.44 -43.13 1.26
N HIS A 734 -11.21 -42.83 1.69
CA HIS A 734 -10.87 -41.49 2.18
C HIS A 734 -10.96 -40.52 1.01
N GLY A 735 -12.00 -39.69 0.98
CA GLY A 735 -12.21 -38.70 -0.07
C GLY A 735 -11.03 -37.73 -0.19
N SER A 736 -10.77 -37.26 -1.41
CA SER A 736 -9.88 -36.12 -1.63
C SER A 736 -10.47 -34.87 -0.99
N ILE A 737 -9.64 -34.02 -0.40
CA ILE A 737 -10.04 -32.70 0.08
C ILE A 737 -10.32 -31.82 -1.13
N ARG A 738 -11.37 -31.01 -1.06
CA ARG A 738 -11.69 -29.98 -2.04
C ARG A 738 -11.59 -28.60 -1.38
N VAL A 739 -10.81 -27.72 -2.00
CA VAL A 739 -10.64 -26.31 -1.62
C VAL A 739 -11.29 -25.45 -2.70
N LEU A 740 -12.22 -24.57 -2.33
CA LEU A 740 -12.91 -23.65 -3.23
C LEU A 740 -12.47 -22.22 -2.97
N THR A 741 -12.29 -21.43 -4.03
CA THR A 741 -11.98 -20.01 -3.94
C THR A 741 -13.17 -19.14 -4.30
N ARG A 742 -13.14 -17.89 -3.83
CA ARG A 742 -14.07 -16.82 -4.22
C ARG A 742 -14.07 -16.55 -5.73
N THR A 743 -12.96 -16.82 -6.40
CA THR A 743 -12.81 -16.67 -7.87
C THR A 743 -13.47 -17.81 -8.66
N GLY A 744 -14.00 -18.84 -7.98
CA GLY A 744 -14.62 -20.01 -8.60
C GLY A 744 -13.64 -21.12 -8.97
N GLU A 745 -12.34 -20.95 -8.68
CA GLU A 745 -11.36 -22.03 -8.83
C GLU A 745 -11.55 -23.10 -7.74
N ALA A 746 -11.26 -24.35 -8.08
CA ALA A 746 -11.32 -25.47 -7.14
C ALA A 746 -10.06 -26.33 -7.23
N PHE A 747 -9.48 -26.65 -6.07
CA PHE A 747 -8.30 -27.50 -5.93
C PHE A 747 -8.71 -28.79 -5.22
N ALA A 748 -8.36 -29.93 -5.81
CA ALA A 748 -8.53 -31.24 -5.18
C ALA A 748 -7.18 -31.75 -4.69
N CYS A 749 -7.07 -32.12 -3.42
CA CYS A 749 -5.79 -32.55 -2.84
C CYS A 749 -5.96 -33.70 -1.85
N ASP A 750 -4.84 -34.33 -1.48
CA ASP A 750 -4.80 -35.44 -0.51
C ASP A 750 -4.63 -34.94 0.92
N LYS A 751 -3.94 -33.80 1.07
CA LYS A 751 -3.58 -33.14 2.33
C LYS A 751 -3.64 -31.62 2.16
N CYS A 752 -3.96 -30.92 3.25
CA CYS A 752 -4.01 -29.46 3.27
C CYS A 752 -3.27 -28.90 4.48
N ILE A 753 -2.47 -27.85 4.29
CA ILE A 753 -1.92 -27.02 5.38
C ILE A 753 -2.60 -25.66 5.27
N VAL A 754 -3.20 -25.19 6.34
CA VAL A 754 -3.90 -23.91 6.41
C VAL A 754 -3.08 -22.99 7.30
N THR A 755 -2.50 -21.95 6.70
CA THR A 755 -1.64 -20.98 7.38
C THR A 755 -2.25 -19.58 7.42
N VAL A 756 -3.57 -19.48 7.41
CA VAL A 756 -4.28 -18.20 7.44
C VAL A 756 -4.23 -17.60 8.85
N PRO A 757 -4.31 -16.26 9.01
CA PRO A 757 -4.31 -15.63 10.32
C PRO A 757 -5.50 -16.06 11.20
N LEU A 758 -5.33 -16.03 12.52
CA LEU A 758 -6.38 -16.41 13.48
C LEU A 758 -7.64 -15.56 13.30
N GLY A 759 -7.51 -14.27 12.99
CA GLY A 759 -8.64 -13.39 12.71
C GLY A 759 -9.55 -13.89 11.57
N VAL A 760 -8.98 -14.50 10.53
CA VAL A 760 -9.73 -15.12 9.41
C VAL A 760 -10.53 -16.34 9.88
N LEU A 761 -9.96 -17.15 10.77
CA LEU A 761 -10.63 -18.31 11.37
C LEU A 761 -11.76 -17.85 12.31
N LYS A 762 -11.50 -16.90 13.20
CA LYS A 762 -12.51 -16.32 14.12
C LYS A 762 -13.67 -15.67 13.38
N ALA A 763 -13.40 -15.03 12.23
CA ALA A 763 -14.42 -14.40 11.39
C ALA A 763 -15.19 -15.41 10.51
N ASN A 764 -14.89 -16.71 10.58
CA ASN A 764 -15.51 -17.76 9.78
C ASN A 764 -15.46 -17.46 8.26
N LYS A 765 -14.38 -16.85 7.78
CA LYS A 765 -14.20 -16.52 6.35
C LYS A 765 -13.95 -17.75 5.48
N ILE A 766 -13.48 -18.84 6.10
CA ILE A 766 -13.33 -20.16 5.48
C ILE A 766 -14.27 -21.13 6.16
N THR A 767 -15.18 -21.73 5.41
CA THR A 767 -16.11 -22.72 5.94
C THR A 767 -15.54 -24.13 5.78
N PHE A 768 -15.49 -24.87 6.88
CA PHE A 768 -15.05 -26.27 6.91
C PHE A 768 -16.27 -27.20 6.88
N HIS A 769 -16.38 -28.03 5.85
CA HIS A 769 -17.57 -28.86 5.58
C HIS A 769 -17.36 -30.35 5.84
N ASP A 770 -18.48 -31.08 5.89
CA ASP A 770 -18.54 -32.55 5.93
C ASP A 770 -17.68 -33.19 7.04
N THR A 771 -16.87 -34.19 6.69
CA THR A 771 -15.97 -34.88 7.62
C THR A 771 -14.78 -34.03 8.09
N TYR A 772 -14.62 -32.82 7.55
CA TYR A 772 -13.49 -31.91 7.82
C TYR A 772 -13.88 -30.68 8.64
N GLN A 773 -15.07 -30.68 9.27
CA GLN A 773 -15.47 -29.67 10.24
C GLN A 773 -14.42 -29.50 11.35
N ILE A 774 -14.26 -28.26 11.82
CA ILE A 774 -13.39 -27.91 12.95
C ILE A 774 -13.89 -28.65 14.21
N PRO A 775 -13.05 -29.44 14.91
CA PRO A 775 -13.41 -30.09 16.16
C PRO A 775 -13.80 -29.09 17.27
N PRO A 776 -14.71 -29.44 18.20
CA PRO A 776 -15.16 -28.53 19.24
C PRO A 776 -14.04 -27.91 20.08
N GLU A 777 -13.01 -28.68 20.44
CA GLU A 777 -11.88 -28.21 21.25
C GLU A 777 -11.00 -27.23 20.47
N MET A 778 -10.88 -27.43 19.16
CA MET A 778 -10.19 -26.49 18.27
C MET A 778 -11.02 -25.22 18.06
N GLN A 779 -12.35 -25.34 17.96
CA GLN A 779 -13.23 -24.17 17.86
C GLN A 779 -13.17 -23.34 19.14
N GLU A 780 -13.18 -23.98 20.31
CA GLU A 780 -12.99 -23.31 21.60
C GLU A 780 -11.64 -22.59 21.67
N ALA A 781 -10.57 -23.19 21.13
CA ALA A 781 -9.27 -22.52 21.02
C ALA A 781 -9.29 -21.31 20.08
N ILE A 782 -9.94 -21.44 18.92
CA ILE A 782 -10.14 -20.32 17.99
C ILE A 782 -10.91 -19.20 18.70
N ASP A 783 -11.93 -19.51 19.48
CA ASP A 783 -12.80 -18.54 20.14
C ASP A 783 -12.12 -17.87 21.34
N THR A 784 -11.34 -18.63 22.12
CA THR A 784 -10.68 -18.16 23.36
C THR A 784 -9.41 -17.35 23.10
N ILE A 785 -8.56 -17.74 22.13
CA ILE A 785 -7.32 -17.01 21.86
C ILE A 785 -7.66 -15.67 21.20
N ASN A 786 -7.18 -14.59 21.81
CA ASN A 786 -7.38 -13.23 21.35
C ASN A 786 -6.43 -12.88 20.21
N MET A 787 -6.97 -12.17 19.23
CA MET A 787 -6.22 -11.43 18.21
C MET A 787 -6.95 -10.11 18.02
N PHE A 788 -6.43 -9.06 18.65
CA PHE A 788 -7.09 -7.75 18.64
C PHE A 788 -6.77 -6.95 17.39
N SER A 789 -7.60 -5.93 17.18
CA SER A 789 -7.39 -4.91 16.16
C SER A 789 -6.16 -4.07 16.47
N GLY A 790 -5.48 -3.59 15.44
CA GLY A 790 -4.36 -2.68 15.61
C GLY A 790 -3.82 -2.12 14.30
N MET A 791 -3.06 -1.05 14.45
CA MET A 791 -2.55 -0.21 13.38
C MET A 791 -1.07 0.09 13.60
N LYS A 792 -0.38 0.32 12.50
CA LYS A 792 1.01 0.79 12.46
C LYS A 792 1.06 2.11 11.70
N ALA A 793 1.55 3.15 12.34
CA ALA A 793 1.75 4.48 11.73
C ALA A 793 3.23 4.69 11.45
N HIS A 794 3.58 5.01 10.22
CA HIS A 794 4.94 5.36 9.82
C HIS A 794 4.99 6.84 9.49
N MET A 795 5.99 7.55 10.04
CA MET A 795 6.15 8.97 9.87
C MET A 795 7.60 9.31 9.57
N LEU A 796 7.82 10.13 8.54
CA LEU A 796 9.15 10.66 8.21
C LEU A 796 9.20 12.16 8.48
N LEU A 797 10.25 12.60 9.16
CA LEU A 797 10.58 14.01 9.39
C LEU A 797 11.87 14.33 8.59
N LYS A 798 11.83 15.26 7.62
CA LYS A 798 12.98 15.69 6.77
C LYS A 798 13.47 17.13 7.05
N ILE A 799 14.75 17.38 6.74
CA ILE A 799 15.59 18.54 7.12
C ILE A 799 14.90 19.92 7.05
N GLY A 800 14.85 20.56 8.21
CA GLY A 800 14.94 22.01 8.45
C GLY A 800 15.88 22.26 9.65
N ASN A 801 16.05 23.52 10.08
CA ASN A 801 16.96 23.89 11.20
C ASN A 801 16.65 23.17 12.54
N ASP A 802 15.44 22.63 12.70
CA ASP A 802 14.97 22.00 13.95
C ASP A 802 15.36 20.51 14.06
N ILE A 803 15.57 19.80 12.95
CA ILE A 803 15.91 18.36 12.96
C ILE A 803 17.32 18.09 13.49
N GLU A 804 18.29 18.99 13.26
CA GLU A 804 19.63 18.82 13.82
C GLU A 804 19.58 18.87 15.37
N ARG A 805 18.71 19.71 15.94
CA ARG A 805 18.50 19.81 17.39
C ARG A 805 17.75 18.58 17.93
N ILE A 806 16.70 18.14 17.24
CA ILE A 806 15.92 16.95 17.60
C ILE A 806 16.79 15.68 17.52
N SER A 807 17.58 15.52 16.46
CA SER A 807 18.51 14.40 16.28
C SER A 807 19.58 14.37 17.38
N LYS A 808 20.06 15.53 17.84
CA LYS A 808 20.97 15.62 19.01
C LYS A 808 20.29 15.24 20.32
N LEU A 809 19.06 15.71 20.58
CA LEU A 809 18.30 15.39 21.79
C LEU A 809 17.98 13.88 21.88
N MET A 810 17.74 13.26 20.73
CA MET A 810 17.39 11.85 20.63
C MET A 810 18.57 10.95 20.26
N LYS A 811 19.82 11.40 20.38
CA LYS A 811 21.00 10.75 19.75
C LYS A 811 21.04 9.22 19.87
N ASN A 812 20.57 8.66 20.99
CA ASN A 812 20.59 7.23 21.27
C ASN A 812 19.21 6.57 21.50
N THR A 813 18.09 7.30 21.40
CA THR A 813 16.73 6.79 21.67
C THR A 813 16.22 5.91 20.54
N GLU A 814 16.04 4.61 20.75
CA GLU A 814 15.52 3.68 19.74
C GLU A 814 14.02 3.36 19.95
N LEU A 815 13.56 3.44 21.20
CA LEU A 815 12.19 3.09 21.61
C LEU A 815 11.69 4.05 22.70
N LEU A 816 10.45 4.52 22.51
CA LEU A 816 9.70 5.34 23.46
C LEU A 816 8.41 4.62 23.86
N PHE A 817 8.24 4.36 25.14
CA PHE A 817 6.95 3.96 25.72
C PHE A 817 6.16 5.20 26.15
N CYS A 818 4.89 5.23 25.78
CA CYS A 818 4.00 6.37 26.05
C CYS A 818 2.72 5.89 26.76
N PRO A 819 2.79 5.51 28.05
CA PRO A 819 1.62 5.09 28.83
C PRO A 819 0.42 6.02 28.69
N GLY A 820 -0.74 5.47 28.33
CA GLY A 820 -2.01 6.21 28.20
C GLY A 820 -2.20 6.99 26.90
N GLU A 821 -1.18 7.11 26.05
CA GLU A 821 -1.28 7.75 24.74
C GLU A 821 -1.85 6.81 23.66
N ILE A 822 -2.30 7.37 22.53
CA ILE A 822 -2.87 6.59 21.40
C ILE A 822 -1.80 5.74 20.71
N PHE A 823 -0.60 6.30 20.53
CA PHE A 823 0.57 5.54 20.08
C PHE A 823 1.37 5.15 21.31
N SER A 824 0.98 4.05 21.95
CA SER A 824 1.57 3.63 23.23
C SER A 824 3.05 3.25 23.12
N GLN A 825 3.53 2.99 21.90
CA GLN A 825 4.94 2.81 21.57
C GLN A 825 5.33 3.57 20.31
N ILE A 826 6.52 4.18 20.33
CA ILE A 826 7.12 4.82 19.16
C ILE A 826 8.54 4.29 18.99
N TRP A 827 8.80 3.66 17.83
CA TRP A 827 10.12 3.15 17.46
C TRP A 827 10.81 4.12 16.51
N LEU A 828 12.12 4.27 16.64
CA LEU A 828 12.88 5.30 15.93
C LEU A 828 13.96 4.70 15.04
N ARG A 829 14.18 5.34 13.89
CA ARG A 829 15.36 5.21 13.04
C ARG A 829 15.80 6.61 12.62
N ARG A 830 17.09 6.83 12.41
CA ARG A 830 17.62 8.16 12.08
C ARG A 830 18.91 8.10 11.29
N ASN A 831 19.14 9.13 10.50
CA ASN A 831 20.42 9.44 9.88
C ASN A 831 20.69 10.95 10.03
N GLU A 832 21.71 11.46 9.34
CA GLU A 832 22.09 12.87 9.40
C GLU A 832 20.99 13.83 8.90
N SER A 833 20.02 13.33 8.12
CA SER A 833 19.05 14.15 7.39
C SER A 833 17.58 13.88 7.74
N SER A 834 17.28 12.80 8.44
CA SER A 834 15.90 12.36 8.64
C SER A 834 15.72 11.54 9.90
N ILE A 835 14.51 11.59 10.44
CA ILE A 835 14.04 10.74 11.53
C ILE A 835 12.81 10.01 11.02
N PHE A 836 12.86 8.68 11.08
CA PHE A 836 11.76 7.79 10.76
C PHE A 836 11.19 7.25 12.06
N LEU A 837 9.88 7.42 12.23
CA LEU A 837 9.13 7.01 13.41
C LEU A 837 8.11 5.94 13.02
N THR A 838 7.97 4.94 13.87
CA THR A 838 6.91 3.93 13.80
C THR A 838 6.08 4.03 15.08
N GLY A 839 4.84 4.51 14.97
CA GLY A 839 3.87 4.51 16.06
C GLY A 839 3.05 3.22 16.06
N PHE A 840 2.92 2.58 17.22
CA PHE A 840 2.14 1.37 17.41
C PHE A 840 0.84 1.67 18.15
N CYS A 841 -0.30 1.26 17.58
CA CYS A 841 -1.64 1.57 18.11
C CYS A 841 -2.49 0.30 18.09
N VAL A 842 -2.67 -0.35 19.25
CA VAL A 842 -3.25 -1.70 19.35
C VAL A 842 -4.35 -1.78 20.39
N ALA A 843 -5.27 -2.75 20.23
CA ALA A 843 -6.36 -3.02 21.16
C ALA A 843 -7.12 -1.74 21.56
N ASN A 844 -7.16 -1.44 22.87
CA ASN A 844 -7.83 -0.26 23.43
C ASN A 844 -7.33 1.07 22.83
N CYS A 845 -6.07 1.15 22.41
CA CYS A 845 -5.53 2.35 21.77
C CYS A 845 -6.16 2.60 20.40
N ARG A 846 -6.38 1.55 19.60
CA ARG A 846 -7.05 1.65 18.30
C ARG A 846 -8.53 1.99 18.48
N ASP A 847 -9.20 1.39 19.46
CA ASP A 847 -10.61 1.69 19.73
C ASP A 847 -10.81 3.17 20.08
N ARG A 848 -9.96 3.71 20.95
CA ARG A 848 -9.93 5.15 21.28
C ARG A 848 -9.68 6.02 20.04
N LEU A 849 -8.75 5.63 19.16
CA LEU A 849 -8.52 6.35 17.90
C LEU A 849 -9.78 6.33 17.02
N MET A 850 -10.45 5.19 16.89
CA MET A 850 -11.68 5.07 16.08
C MET A 850 -12.85 5.85 16.68
N GLU A 851 -12.98 5.93 18.00
CA GLU A 851 -13.95 6.81 18.66
C GLU A 851 -13.69 8.29 18.33
N MET A 852 -12.42 8.71 18.34
CA MET A 852 -12.03 10.07 17.94
C MET A 852 -12.37 10.32 16.47
N VAL A 853 -12.05 9.38 15.57
CA VAL A 853 -12.39 9.44 14.14
C VAL A 853 -13.90 9.58 13.94
N ALA A 854 -14.71 8.82 14.68
CA ALA A 854 -16.17 8.89 14.60
C ALA A 854 -16.72 10.25 15.10
N SER A 855 -16.05 10.87 16.08
CA SER A 855 -16.49 12.13 16.69
C SER A 855 -16.15 13.39 15.87
N CYS A 856 -15.14 13.34 15.00
CA CYS A 856 -14.59 14.53 14.34
C CYS A 856 -15.31 14.97 13.06
N GLY A 857 -16.27 14.19 12.52
CA GLY A 857 -17.17 14.58 11.41
C GLY A 857 -16.52 15.33 10.23
N GLU A 858 -16.15 14.60 9.17
CA GLU A 858 -15.35 15.05 8.01
C GLU A 858 -13.83 15.19 8.30
N GLY A 859 -13.10 14.09 8.06
CA GLY A 859 -11.64 14.01 8.09
C GLY A 859 -11.17 12.58 7.84
N SER A 860 -10.09 12.38 7.08
CA SER A 860 -9.54 11.04 6.83
C SER A 860 -8.94 10.47 8.13
N LYS A 861 -9.22 9.19 8.43
CA LYS A 861 -8.61 8.43 9.55
C LYS A 861 -7.09 8.62 9.64
N SER A 862 -6.43 8.63 8.48
CA SER A 862 -4.99 8.84 8.35
C SER A 862 -4.56 10.23 8.84
N LYS A 863 -5.33 11.28 8.50
CA LYS A 863 -5.03 12.66 8.91
C LYS A 863 -5.14 12.84 10.42
N ILE A 864 -6.20 12.29 11.03
CA ILE A 864 -6.38 12.32 12.49
C ILE A 864 -5.23 11.60 13.19
N ALA A 865 -4.86 10.41 12.71
CA ALA A 865 -3.74 9.66 13.26
C ALA A 865 -2.40 10.41 13.12
N GLN A 866 -2.16 11.04 11.96
CA GLN A 866 -0.98 11.87 11.70
C GLN A 866 -0.89 13.03 12.71
N ASP A 867 -1.97 13.79 12.87
CA ASP A 867 -2.00 14.96 13.74
C ASP A 867 -1.84 14.56 15.22
N LEU A 868 -2.42 13.42 15.63
CA LEU A 868 -2.23 12.88 16.97
C LEU A 868 -0.79 12.44 17.22
N MET A 869 -0.19 11.71 16.27
CA MET A 869 1.21 11.27 16.39
C MET A 869 2.15 12.48 16.45
N LEU A 870 1.94 13.49 15.61
CA LEU A 870 2.70 14.74 15.64
C LEU A 870 2.55 15.47 16.97
N THR A 871 1.33 15.56 17.50
CA THR A 871 1.05 16.21 18.79
C THR A 871 1.72 15.46 19.94
N GLN A 872 1.71 14.12 19.91
CA GLN A 872 2.37 13.29 20.91
C GLN A 872 3.90 13.45 20.85
N VAL A 873 4.48 13.34 19.65
CA VAL A 873 5.91 13.61 19.39
C VAL A 873 6.28 15.00 19.88
N TYR A 874 5.50 16.03 19.55
CA TYR A 874 5.72 17.40 20.02
C TYR A 874 5.80 17.49 21.55
N ARG A 875 4.83 16.89 22.27
CA ARG A 875 4.80 16.90 23.74
C ARG A 875 6.00 16.19 24.37
N ILE A 876 6.42 15.07 23.78
CA ILE A 876 7.60 14.31 24.24
C ILE A 876 8.85 15.21 24.20
N PHE A 877 8.96 16.09 23.19
CA PHE A 877 10.14 16.93 22.99
C PHE A 877 10.02 18.34 23.57
N GLU A 878 8.81 18.85 23.85
CA GLU A 878 8.62 20.12 24.57
C GLU A 878 8.99 20.02 26.07
N ALA A 879 8.81 18.84 26.65
CA ALA A 879 9.04 18.53 28.06
C ALA A 879 10.50 18.66 28.56
N GLY A 880 11.48 18.78 27.66
CA GLY A 880 12.90 18.72 27.98
C GLY A 880 13.64 20.05 27.85
N ASN A 881 13.89 20.69 29.00
CA ASN A 881 14.83 21.81 29.22
C ASN A 881 14.32 23.19 28.80
N GLY A 882 14.35 24.15 29.73
CA GLY A 882 13.92 25.55 29.60
C GLY A 882 14.66 26.43 28.59
N GLU A 883 15.07 25.87 27.46
CA GLU A 883 15.36 26.59 26.22
C GLU A 883 14.11 26.51 25.34
N GLY A 884 13.60 27.66 24.90
CA GLY A 884 12.30 27.79 24.21
C GLY A 884 12.02 26.75 23.12
N SER A 885 10.71 26.52 22.91
CA SER A 885 10.08 25.57 21.98
C SER A 885 10.99 25.21 20.80
N ILE A 886 11.26 23.91 20.67
CA ILE A 886 12.11 23.33 19.60
C ILE A 886 11.43 23.44 18.23
N PHE A 887 10.15 23.83 18.19
CA PHE A 887 9.38 23.99 16.97
C PHE A 887 9.05 25.47 16.75
N LEU A 888 9.59 26.05 15.67
CA LEU A 888 9.16 27.34 15.17
C LEU A 888 7.79 27.17 14.50
N GLU A 889 6.75 27.58 15.23
CA GLU A 889 5.33 27.55 14.86
C GLU A 889 4.64 26.16 14.82
N PRO A 890 3.40 26.04 15.33
CA PRO A 890 2.55 24.84 15.17
C PRO A 890 2.33 24.39 13.71
N SER A 891 2.70 25.23 12.75
CA SER A 891 2.62 25.03 11.30
C SER A 891 3.84 24.35 10.67
N SER A 892 4.95 24.10 11.41
CA SER A 892 6.19 23.59 10.78
C SER A 892 7.09 22.75 11.70
N PRO A 893 6.65 21.54 12.07
CA PRO A 893 7.43 20.36 11.70
C PRO A 893 6.75 19.64 10.54
N THR A 894 7.37 19.74 9.36
CA THR A 894 6.90 19.12 8.11
C THR A 894 7.07 17.61 8.17
N CYS A 895 6.06 16.92 8.71
CA CYS A 895 5.82 15.51 8.40
C CYS A 895 5.90 15.39 6.87
N SER A 896 6.99 14.81 6.40
CA SER A 896 7.30 14.75 4.97
C SER A 896 6.63 13.55 4.32
N SER A 897 6.33 12.53 5.13
CA SER A 897 5.51 11.41 4.75
C SER A 897 4.83 10.80 5.97
N PHE A 898 3.62 10.31 5.77
CA PHE A 898 2.86 9.56 6.77
C PHE A 898 2.06 8.45 6.11
N VAL A 899 2.15 7.23 6.64
CA VAL A 899 1.32 6.09 6.23
C VAL A 899 0.75 5.43 7.48
N LEU A 900 -0.55 5.21 7.47
CA LEU A 900 -1.26 4.44 8.49
C LEU A 900 -1.73 3.13 7.87
N HIS A 901 -1.27 2.00 8.39
CA HIS A 901 -1.76 0.70 8.01
C HIS A 901 -2.62 0.10 9.12
N ASP A 902 -3.85 -0.28 8.80
CA ASP A 902 -4.81 -0.90 9.72
C ASP A 902 -5.01 -2.38 9.38
N TRP A 903 -4.31 -3.25 10.11
CA TRP A 903 -4.38 -4.70 9.93
C TRP A 903 -5.76 -5.29 10.23
N SER A 904 -6.61 -4.52 10.90
CA SER A 904 -7.97 -4.91 11.27
C SER A 904 -8.96 -4.74 10.11
N GLU A 905 -8.64 -3.88 9.15
CA GLU A 905 -9.43 -3.67 7.93
C GLU A 905 -8.97 -4.55 6.77
N ASP A 906 -7.77 -5.14 6.85
CA ASP A 906 -7.31 -6.13 5.89
C ASP A 906 -8.16 -7.40 5.99
N GLU A 907 -8.95 -7.69 4.95
CA GLU A 907 -9.88 -8.82 4.87
C GLU A 907 -9.18 -10.18 5.06
N PHE A 908 -7.90 -10.29 4.73
CA PHE A 908 -7.14 -11.53 4.81
C PHE A 908 -6.29 -11.64 6.09
N THR A 909 -6.37 -10.65 6.97
CA THR A 909 -5.65 -10.63 8.25
C THR A 909 -6.59 -10.46 9.45
N LEU A 910 -7.45 -9.44 9.44
CA LEU A 910 -8.48 -9.16 10.45
C LEU A 910 -7.94 -9.03 11.89
N GLY A 911 -6.81 -8.34 12.07
CA GLY A 911 -6.18 -8.08 13.37
C GLY A 911 -4.66 -8.09 13.29
N ILE A 912 -3.96 -7.82 14.40
CA ILE A 912 -2.49 -7.71 14.36
C ILE A 912 -1.80 -9.07 14.45
N TYR A 913 -2.01 -9.80 15.54
CA TYR A 913 -1.44 -11.10 15.91
C TYR A 913 -2.09 -11.65 17.17
N SER A 914 -1.96 -12.97 17.37
CA SER A 914 -2.50 -13.59 18.57
C SER A 914 -1.72 -13.18 19.81
N SER A 915 -2.38 -13.17 20.97
CA SER A 915 -1.81 -12.71 22.23
C SER A 915 -2.03 -13.73 23.35
N PRO A 916 -1.22 -13.70 24.43
CA PRO A 916 -1.55 -14.40 25.67
C PRO A 916 -2.94 -14.01 26.14
N SER A 917 -3.84 -14.97 26.28
CA SER A 917 -5.27 -14.69 26.50
C SER A 917 -5.77 -15.34 27.78
N VAL A 918 -6.64 -14.63 28.49
CA VAL A 918 -7.32 -15.19 29.68
C VAL A 918 -8.06 -16.46 29.28
N GLY A 919 -7.71 -17.58 29.93
CA GLY A 919 -8.28 -18.90 29.66
C GLY A 919 -7.58 -19.65 28.52
N ALA A 920 -6.65 -19.03 27.77
CA ALA A 920 -5.84 -19.73 26.77
C ALA A 920 -4.62 -20.45 27.37
N GLY A 921 -4.31 -20.15 28.64
CA GLY A 921 -3.28 -20.83 29.44
C GLY A 921 -3.56 -22.30 29.71
N TRP A 922 -2.75 -22.90 30.58
CA TRP A 922 -2.92 -24.28 31.02
C TRP A 922 -4.07 -24.39 32.03
N TYR A 923 -4.73 -25.55 32.06
CA TYR A 923 -5.72 -25.90 33.09
C TYR A 923 -5.15 -26.96 34.03
N LEU A 924 -5.11 -26.68 35.33
CA LEU A 924 -4.84 -27.71 36.35
C LEU A 924 -6.09 -28.58 36.54
N GLY A 925 -6.24 -29.60 35.69
CA GLY A 925 -7.14 -30.72 35.95
C GLY A 925 -6.50 -31.71 36.91
N ASP A 926 -7.29 -32.38 37.75
CA ASP A 926 -6.79 -33.25 38.84
C ASP A 926 -5.94 -34.46 38.37
N ASN A 927 -5.79 -34.76 37.06
CA ASN A 927 -4.96 -35.87 36.52
C ASN A 927 -4.67 -35.81 34.99
N GLU A 928 -4.85 -34.68 34.31
CA GLU A 928 -4.65 -34.58 32.84
C GLU A 928 -3.35 -33.81 32.50
N PRO A 929 -2.70 -34.08 31.34
CA PRO A 929 -1.55 -33.29 30.91
C PRO A 929 -1.92 -31.81 30.77
N LEU A 930 -0.99 -30.92 31.12
CA LEU A 930 -1.11 -29.47 30.96
C LEU A 930 -1.15 -29.14 29.46
N LEU A 931 -2.34 -29.18 28.86
CA LEU A 931 -2.61 -28.75 27.49
C LEU A 931 -3.14 -27.33 27.49
N THR A 932 -2.76 -26.59 26.45
CA THR A 932 -3.14 -25.20 26.20
C THR A 932 -4.04 -25.13 24.97
N HIS A 933 -4.72 -24.00 24.77
CA HIS A 933 -5.53 -23.81 23.56
C HIS A 933 -4.68 -23.86 22.27
N ARG A 934 -3.39 -23.51 22.34
CA ARG A 934 -2.46 -23.59 21.21
C ARG A 934 -2.12 -25.03 20.83
N ASP A 935 -2.13 -25.96 21.79
CA ASP A 935 -2.00 -27.40 21.51
C ASP A 935 -3.17 -27.90 20.65
N TYR A 936 -4.39 -27.48 20.97
CA TYR A 936 -5.58 -27.84 20.19
C TYR A 936 -5.53 -27.28 18.78
N LEU A 937 -5.05 -26.04 18.59
CA LEU A 937 -4.86 -25.45 17.26
C LEU A 937 -3.81 -26.20 16.43
N ALA A 938 -2.73 -26.66 17.06
CA ALA A 938 -1.66 -27.37 16.38
C ALA A 938 -2.04 -28.81 15.98
N ASN A 939 -3.17 -29.36 16.44
CA ASN A 939 -3.60 -30.72 16.15
C ASN A 939 -4.20 -30.85 14.73
N PRO A 940 -3.89 -31.93 13.99
CA PRO A 940 -4.47 -32.12 12.67
C PRO A 940 -5.93 -32.59 12.70
N ILE A 941 -6.74 -32.05 11.80
CA ILE A 941 -8.10 -32.51 11.53
C ILE A 941 -8.01 -33.78 10.67
N LYS A 942 -8.40 -34.92 11.28
CA LYS A 942 -8.47 -36.24 10.64
C LYS A 942 -7.18 -36.67 9.92
N ASN A 943 -6.01 -36.18 10.36
CA ASN A 943 -4.73 -36.44 9.69
C ASN A 943 -4.78 -36.07 8.18
N LYS A 944 -5.52 -35.00 7.86
CA LYS A 944 -5.82 -34.54 6.50
C LYS A 944 -5.62 -33.03 6.35
N ILE A 945 -5.97 -32.25 7.37
CA ILE A 945 -5.79 -30.80 7.39
C ILE A 945 -4.98 -30.42 8.64
N TRP A 946 -3.98 -29.57 8.46
CA TRP A 946 -3.17 -29.01 9.54
C TRP A 946 -3.36 -27.51 9.58
N LEU A 947 -3.46 -26.92 10.78
CA LEU A 947 -3.35 -25.48 10.97
C LEU A 947 -1.91 -25.12 11.35
N ALA A 948 -1.40 -24.01 10.82
CA ALA A 948 -0.10 -23.47 11.18
C ALA A 948 -0.12 -21.93 11.10
N GLY A 949 0.92 -21.29 11.64
CA GLY A 949 0.98 -19.85 11.84
C GLY A 949 1.32 -19.52 13.30
N GLU A 950 1.60 -18.25 13.58
CA GLU A 950 2.03 -17.83 14.94
C GLU A 950 1.03 -18.20 16.05
N HIS A 951 -0.26 -18.31 15.71
CA HIS A 951 -1.30 -18.71 16.66
C HIS A 951 -1.23 -20.20 17.06
N ALA A 952 -0.55 -21.04 16.29
CA ALA A 952 -0.47 -22.50 16.47
C ALA A 952 0.90 -22.98 17.00
N ASN A 953 1.76 -22.06 17.46
CA ASN A 953 3.00 -22.42 18.16
C ASN A 953 2.75 -22.42 19.68
N ILE A 954 3.22 -23.46 20.36
CA ILE A 954 2.95 -23.69 21.79
C ILE A 954 3.95 -22.93 22.68
N SER A 955 5.18 -22.75 22.20
CA SER A 955 6.27 -22.11 22.94
C SER A 955 6.09 -20.61 23.01
N THR A 956 5.78 -19.98 21.87
CA THR A 956 5.67 -18.52 21.71
C THR A 956 4.56 -18.18 20.75
N CYS A 957 4.03 -16.97 20.86
CA CYS A 957 3.07 -16.42 19.91
C CYS A 957 3.54 -15.08 19.35
N ALA A 958 2.74 -14.43 18.51
CA ALA A 958 3.00 -13.07 18.04
C ALA A 958 4.31 -12.81 17.26
N THR A 959 5.10 -13.84 16.91
CA THR A 959 6.40 -13.66 16.26
C THR A 959 6.50 -14.34 14.89
N VAL A 960 7.45 -13.86 14.08
CA VAL A 960 7.82 -14.47 12.80
C VAL A 960 8.39 -15.88 13.01
N GLN A 961 9.17 -16.08 14.08
CA GLN A 961 9.70 -17.38 14.46
C GLN A 961 8.58 -18.38 14.75
N SER A 962 7.57 -18.00 15.54
CA SER A 962 6.45 -18.88 15.87
C SER A 962 5.72 -19.36 14.60
N ALA A 963 5.52 -18.46 13.63
CA ALA A 963 4.93 -18.78 12.34
C ALA A 963 5.82 -19.70 11.50
N MET A 964 7.13 -19.44 11.48
CA MET A 964 8.13 -20.27 10.82
C MET A 964 8.12 -21.72 11.34
N GLU A 965 8.26 -21.90 12.66
CA GLU A 965 8.35 -23.21 13.29
C GLU A 965 7.06 -24.02 13.20
N SER A 966 5.90 -23.37 13.32
CA SER A 966 4.60 -24.06 13.14
C SER A 966 4.40 -24.52 11.70
N GLY A 967 4.83 -23.73 10.71
CA GLY A 967 4.84 -24.13 9.30
C GLY A 967 5.75 -25.33 9.04
N GLU A 968 6.96 -25.31 9.62
CA GLU A 968 7.91 -26.42 9.55
C GLU A 968 7.34 -27.70 10.19
N LYS A 969 6.76 -27.59 11.38
CA LYS A 969 6.11 -28.70 12.10
C LYS A 969 5.00 -29.33 11.26
N ALA A 970 4.08 -28.51 10.73
CA ALA A 970 2.98 -29.00 9.90
C ALA A 970 3.47 -29.71 8.63
N ALA A 971 4.50 -29.18 7.97
CA ALA A 971 5.11 -29.82 6.81
C ALA A 971 5.72 -31.19 7.15
N LYS A 972 6.48 -31.29 8.25
CA LYS A 972 7.06 -32.55 8.72
C LYS A 972 5.98 -33.59 9.06
N GLU A 973 4.89 -33.16 9.70
CA GLU A 973 3.76 -34.06 10.00
C GLU A 973 3.02 -34.51 8.75
N VAL A 974 2.74 -33.61 7.81
CA VAL A 974 2.18 -33.95 6.49
C VAL A 974 3.06 -34.97 5.81
N PHE A 975 4.38 -34.72 5.75
CA PHE A 975 5.34 -35.61 5.10
C PHE A 975 5.33 -37.02 5.74
N ARG A 976 5.36 -37.11 7.07
CA ARG A 976 5.21 -38.40 7.78
C ARG A 976 3.88 -39.08 7.44
N SER A 977 2.79 -38.33 7.37
CA SER A 977 1.47 -38.87 7.05
C SER A 977 1.34 -39.41 5.62
N LEU A 978 2.15 -38.89 4.68
CA LEU A 978 2.22 -39.37 3.30
C LEU A 978 2.93 -40.72 3.19
N LYS A 979 3.80 -41.07 4.15
CA LYS A 979 4.53 -42.35 4.19
C LYS A 979 3.68 -43.53 4.71
N GLY A 980 2.47 -43.27 5.21
CA GLY A 980 1.64 -44.26 5.90
C GLY A 980 2.06 -44.47 7.37
N PRO A 981 1.26 -45.18 8.19
CA PRO A 981 1.64 -45.50 9.56
C PRO A 981 2.86 -46.43 9.53
N PHE A 982 3.93 -46.04 10.23
CA PHE A 982 5.05 -46.92 10.55
C PHE A 982 4.64 -48.04 11.50
#